data_AF-A0A9Q0ATW3-F1
#
_entry.id   AF-A0A9Q0ATW3-F1
#
_cell.length_a   1.000
_cell.length_b   1.000
_cell.length_c   1.000
_cell.angle_alpha   90.00
_cell.angle_beta   90.00
_cell.angle_gamma   90.00
#
_symmetry.space_group_name_H-M   'P 1'
#
loop_
_entity.id
_entity.type
_entity.pdbx_description
1 polymer ?
#
loop_
_entity_poly.entity_id
_entity_poly.type
_entity_poly.pdbx_seq_one_letter_code
_entity_poly.pdbx_strand_id
1 'polypeptide(L)'
;MATVEPTLLYTQLQSTSLQIRLLKVRSGDVESGETQIVCDMDTVTFNHSLPKYTALSYTWGEAEPSITITVNGVRRGISSNLAAFLQQWIDCRRNSSRIIYVNGYLWIDALCINQEDEEEKSVQVSAMGRIFSSANATIAWLGVEAETSAIGLRYIREMARAIKATWSKGTVDFYRDLGTWFNRNPTLAEAIATLGTTQEPKFLLNNEIWDGILRIFQHDYWTRSWIQQEIVLSQVVYIWCGPNWAPMDDVRELERFLTDLRVEFGAKLDRDLNLSLWQDIIGEWRHPLVRDMLKRITHFTRLGTSIKQESSTDDLRFGLLHILEQACGSFKATDPRDKLYSLLGVVNLDFPPDYTQSTEHVYTEFTKTCLRGKHGLQFLSIAGPAAVNGPTGIHHLLLPSWVINWDALSCQTRPNSRAALFAKSRMAYINPFGFQPRFEDHMLCISGVVVSSVSSSSRTCNDILALMSDIMHGFATCRPSKSPVTDLIRAVCLDVEPGKQGIGLETQLLTCDGGFDVFDRFVHALCRRFGLSMRRLLDCFDQHPESVHRLYSALGFGSIFRWPQEPVNSVTVESYLTSFQRHKPDIYYRRSDEELDSNFENLSFFTTEEGYAGWGPPALLKDDKLCIFPGCRVPLLLRKVDDHFSLVGQAWVHGIMYGQYYKDLDEISHRIQEFNLLLAAGHSNRRQMSSFDSFVEPWRQKLTSQTRAGEFPEYHSRSQLDSLISSSSPQSFELGTGASIYTNSLLPAILTAQREVILVTCFWAPSSTLTALKETVDRLAQQRKQVILENGPDALEVLRIRICFSSRSLFQKLFHTSSKDGYAYPPSAWPTKLGLPDKETLDAGAIDLGVKSLFFLPFSVMHPKFLIIDRERAWLPSCNVSWEAWLEGCVEIQGNAVDNLLAFYQRVWEPSLDTSRLIGARQDRVPLSVSAVGLNSILSPARRFSRMANEETPTILLPSSHHRNPWAFHPMLPCTPLNVATLRLLELAEKSVYIQTPNLTTSAVLDGIIEALERGVDVTIVTSKNMMLLEQIVTALTTTALCLRSLIRRYTRLAKSRSQQMATRQSRSAASSEPVIDLEAAFPKTGALRVSYFQPNAENKSRGVLEEPVHSHLKLTIVDSRLTLLGSGNMDRASFYTSQELGILFHSSEFTRTVSVAVADTLVGRTRVLFDSHNA
;
A
#
# COMPACT_ATOMS: atom_id res chain seq x y z
N MET A 1 -60.60 -11.19 -27.44
CA MET A 1 -59.15 -10.90 -27.39
C MET A 1 -58.63 -11.56 -26.13
N ALA A 2 -57.88 -12.65 -26.27
CA ALA A 2 -57.30 -13.36 -25.14
C ALA A 2 -56.23 -12.48 -24.49
N THR A 3 -56.33 -12.32 -23.18
CA THR A 3 -55.30 -11.72 -22.31
C THR A 3 -54.05 -12.59 -22.38
N VAL A 4 -53.00 -12.08 -23.02
CA VAL A 4 -51.68 -12.72 -23.06
C VAL A 4 -51.07 -12.57 -21.67
N GLU A 5 -50.89 -13.69 -20.96
CA GLU A 5 -50.07 -13.74 -19.75
C GLU A 5 -48.64 -13.29 -20.08
N PRO A 6 -47.94 -12.56 -19.18
CA PRO A 6 -46.56 -12.18 -19.42
C PRO A 6 -45.69 -13.44 -19.54
N THR A 7 -45.18 -13.71 -20.74
CA THR A 7 -44.26 -14.81 -20.99
C THR A 7 -42.96 -14.57 -20.21
N LEU A 8 -42.75 -15.35 -19.14
CA LEU A 8 -41.47 -15.40 -18.43
C LEU A 8 -40.38 -15.91 -19.37
N LEU A 9 -39.27 -15.16 -19.51
CA LEU A 9 -38.12 -15.55 -20.33
C LEU A 9 -37.48 -16.86 -19.84
N TYR A 10 -37.39 -17.01 -18.52
CA TYR A 10 -36.77 -18.17 -17.87
C TYR A 10 -37.83 -19.12 -17.33
N THR A 11 -37.81 -20.37 -17.79
CA THR A 11 -38.51 -21.48 -17.15
C THR A 11 -37.70 -22.00 -15.97
N GLN A 12 -38.37 -22.34 -14.87
CA GLN A 12 -37.71 -22.92 -13.69
C GLN A 12 -37.04 -24.25 -14.05
N LEU A 13 -35.76 -24.40 -13.70
CA LEU A 13 -35.01 -25.63 -13.92
C LEU A 13 -35.37 -26.66 -12.85
N GLN A 14 -35.47 -27.94 -13.23
CA GLN A 14 -35.81 -29.01 -12.29
C GLN A 14 -34.64 -29.33 -11.35
N SER A 15 -34.92 -29.47 -10.05
CA SER A 15 -33.90 -29.75 -9.03
C SER A 15 -33.39 -31.19 -9.02
N THR A 16 -34.14 -32.15 -9.58
CA THR A 16 -33.80 -33.59 -9.55
C THR A 16 -32.71 -33.99 -10.55
N SER A 17 -32.40 -33.14 -11.54
CA SER A 17 -31.37 -33.40 -12.56
C SER A 17 -30.81 -32.10 -13.10
N LEU A 18 -29.48 -32.01 -13.29
CA LEU A 18 -28.85 -30.81 -13.84
C LEU A 18 -29.42 -30.50 -15.24
N GLN A 19 -30.07 -29.34 -15.38
CA GLN A 19 -30.56 -28.81 -16.65
C GLN A 19 -29.78 -27.54 -17.01
N ILE A 20 -29.58 -27.31 -18.31
CA ILE A 20 -28.96 -26.09 -18.84
C ILE A 20 -29.81 -25.52 -19.97
N ARG A 21 -29.67 -24.23 -20.24
CA ARG A 21 -30.31 -23.57 -21.39
C ARG A 21 -29.32 -23.38 -22.53
N LEU A 22 -29.75 -23.57 -23.76
CA LEU A 22 -28.94 -23.43 -24.97
C LEU A 22 -29.65 -22.53 -26.00
N LEU A 23 -28.88 -21.72 -26.70
CA LEU A 23 -29.37 -20.69 -27.62
C LEU A 23 -29.16 -21.06 -29.09
N LYS A 24 -30.16 -20.84 -29.93
CA LYS A 24 -30.03 -20.79 -31.39
C LYS A 24 -30.17 -19.36 -31.86
N VAL A 25 -29.10 -18.81 -32.42
CA VAL A 25 -29.09 -17.44 -32.95
C VAL A 25 -29.51 -17.42 -34.42
N ARG A 26 -30.45 -16.53 -34.75
CA ARG A 26 -30.99 -16.27 -36.08
C ARG A 26 -30.94 -14.78 -36.39
N SER A 27 -30.97 -14.45 -37.68
CA SER A 27 -31.26 -13.09 -38.13
C SER A 27 -32.77 -12.90 -38.19
N GLY A 28 -33.28 -11.82 -37.59
CA GLY A 28 -34.63 -11.32 -37.79
C GLY A 28 -34.77 -10.48 -39.07
N ASP A 29 -35.99 -10.01 -39.31
CA ASP A 29 -36.36 -9.16 -40.45
C ASP A 29 -35.78 -7.74 -40.31
N VAL A 30 -35.43 -7.12 -41.45
CA VAL A 30 -34.82 -5.78 -41.51
C VAL A 30 -35.91 -4.72 -41.53
N GLU A 31 -36.40 -4.28 -40.38
CA GLU A 31 -37.11 -3.00 -40.28
C GLU A 31 -36.10 -1.92 -39.85
N SER A 32 -35.99 -0.83 -40.62
CA SER A 32 -35.12 0.35 -40.40
C SER A 32 -33.61 0.28 -40.73
N GLY A 33 -33.12 -0.82 -41.31
CA GLY A 33 -31.74 -0.91 -41.83
C GLY A 33 -30.71 -1.53 -40.88
N GLU A 34 -31.11 -1.92 -39.67
CA GLU A 34 -30.31 -2.74 -38.75
C GLU A 34 -30.85 -4.19 -38.73
N THR A 35 -29.96 -5.18 -38.70
CA THR A 35 -30.35 -6.59 -38.61
C THR A 35 -30.74 -6.91 -37.17
N GLN A 36 -32.02 -7.24 -36.91
CA GLN A 36 -32.45 -7.63 -35.57
C GLN A 36 -31.89 -9.01 -35.20
N ILE A 37 -31.24 -9.13 -34.03
CA ILE A 37 -30.74 -10.42 -33.53
C ILE A 37 -31.86 -11.14 -32.77
N VAL A 38 -32.19 -12.36 -33.20
CA VAL A 38 -33.25 -13.18 -32.62
C VAL A 38 -32.66 -14.51 -32.14
N CYS A 39 -32.99 -14.91 -30.91
CA CYS A 39 -32.51 -16.13 -30.29
C CYS A 39 -33.69 -17.02 -29.85
N ASP A 40 -33.61 -18.31 -30.12
CA ASP A 40 -34.46 -19.32 -29.47
C ASP A 40 -33.67 -19.98 -28.34
N MET A 41 -34.27 -20.13 -27.17
CA MET A 41 -33.66 -20.75 -26.01
C MET A 41 -34.38 -22.06 -25.68
N ASP A 42 -33.64 -23.16 -25.74
CA ASP A 42 -34.11 -24.51 -25.41
C ASP A 42 -33.55 -24.96 -24.06
N THR A 43 -34.38 -25.53 -23.18
CA THR A 43 -33.92 -26.17 -21.94
C THR A 43 -33.61 -27.64 -22.20
N VAL A 44 -32.43 -28.10 -21.81
CA VAL A 44 -31.96 -29.48 -22.02
C VAL A 44 -31.45 -30.09 -20.72
N THR A 45 -31.64 -31.41 -20.58
CA THR A 45 -31.08 -32.16 -19.44
C THR A 45 -29.62 -32.52 -19.71
N PHE A 46 -28.75 -32.29 -18.73
CA PHE A 46 -27.31 -32.53 -18.85
C PHE A 46 -26.98 -34.02 -18.69
N ASN A 47 -27.21 -34.79 -19.75
CA ASN A 47 -27.00 -36.24 -19.81
C ASN A 47 -26.38 -36.67 -21.15
N HIS A 48 -26.39 -37.98 -21.45
CA HIS A 48 -25.81 -38.54 -22.69
C HIS A 48 -26.52 -38.08 -23.99
N SER A 49 -27.71 -37.47 -23.89
CA SER A 49 -28.46 -36.91 -25.02
C SER A 49 -28.21 -35.41 -25.23
N LEU A 50 -27.24 -34.82 -24.53
CA LEU A 50 -26.90 -33.40 -24.65
C LEU A 50 -26.52 -33.04 -26.10
N PRO A 51 -27.19 -32.05 -26.74
CA PRO A 51 -26.85 -31.65 -28.10
C PRO A 51 -25.48 -30.99 -28.15
N LYS A 52 -24.82 -31.02 -29.32
CA LYS A 52 -23.56 -30.29 -29.50
C LYS A 52 -23.80 -28.78 -29.43
N TYR A 53 -23.01 -28.10 -28.60
CA TYR A 53 -23.02 -26.65 -28.47
C TYR A 53 -21.61 -26.07 -28.40
N THR A 54 -21.51 -24.78 -28.69
CA THR A 54 -20.31 -23.97 -28.53
C THR A 54 -20.49 -23.03 -27.34
N ALA A 55 -19.54 -22.98 -26.42
CA ALA A 55 -19.57 -22.07 -25.29
C ALA A 55 -18.87 -20.74 -25.64
N LEU A 56 -19.40 -19.63 -25.14
CA LEU A 56 -18.76 -18.33 -25.26
C LEU A 56 -17.97 -17.99 -23.99
N SER A 57 -16.73 -17.58 -24.17
CA SER A 57 -15.87 -17.00 -23.14
C SER A 57 -15.54 -15.58 -23.58
N TYR A 58 -16.06 -14.57 -22.86
CA TYR A 58 -15.93 -13.18 -23.28
C TYR A 58 -15.99 -12.22 -22.09
N THR A 59 -15.39 -11.04 -22.22
CA THR A 59 -15.57 -9.98 -21.22
C THR A 59 -16.98 -9.42 -21.34
N TRP A 60 -17.78 -9.50 -20.27
CA TRP A 60 -19.16 -9.03 -20.28
C TRP A 60 -19.28 -7.57 -20.75
N GLY A 61 -18.30 -6.72 -20.45
CA GLY A 61 -18.21 -5.36 -20.95
C GLY A 61 -18.92 -4.38 -20.02
N GLU A 62 -19.54 -3.33 -20.59
CA GLU A 62 -20.41 -2.41 -19.82
C GLU A 62 -21.65 -3.17 -19.35
N ALA A 63 -22.09 -2.90 -18.12
CA ALA A 63 -23.12 -3.67 -17.44
C ALA A 63 -24.52 -3.48 -17.99
N GLU A 64 -24.81 -2.26 -18.47
CA GLU A 64 -26.13 -2.03 -18.98
C GLU A 64 -26.27 -2.57 -20.39
N PRO A 65 -27.45 -3.13 -20.69
CA PRO A 65 -27.74 -3.62 -22.01
C PRO A 65 -27.82 -2.50 -23.04
N SER A 66 -26.72 -2.25 -23.75
CA SER A 66 -26.67 -1.25 -24.82
C SER A 66 -27.46 -1.64 -26.07
N ILE A 67 -27.76 -2.93 -26.25
CA ILE A 67 -28.46 -3.46 -27.43
C ILE A 67 -29.55 -4.42 -26.99
N THR A 68 -30.77 -4.23 -27.49
CA THR A 68 -31.89 -5.13 -27.20
C THR A 68 -31.96 -6.22 -28.26
N ILE A 69 -32.05 -7.47 -27.82
CA ILE A 69 -32.31 -8.63 -28.67
C ILE A 69 -33.64 -9.28 -28.29
N THR A 70 -34.15 -10.15 -29.16
CA THR A 70 -35.36 -10.93 -28.87
C THR A 70 -34.98 -12.37 -28.54
N VAL A 71 -35.33 -12.86 -27.35
CA VAL A 71 -35.09 -14.24 -26.90
C VAL A 71 -36.43 -14.91 -26.58
N ASN A 72 -36.79 -15.98 -27.29
CA ASN A 72 -38.11 -16.63 -27.19
C ASN A 72 -39.30 -15.65 -27.30
N GLY A 73 -39.16 -14.61 -28.13
CA GLY A 73 -40.18 -13.56 -28.29
C GLY A 73 -40.18 -12.47 -27.20
N VAL A 74 -39.36 -12.61 -26.14
CA VAL A 74 -39.20 -11.61 -25.07
C VAL A 74 -38.01 -10.71 -25.38
N ARG A 75 -38.17 -9.39 -25.20
CA ARG A 75 -37.05 -8.45 -25.36
C ARG A 75 -36.09 -8.59 -24.18
N ARG A 76 -34.81 -8.87 -24.46
CA ARG A 76 -33.75 -8.92 -23.45
C ARG A 76 -32.63 -8.00 -23.88
N GLY A 77 -32.20 -7.17 -22.95
CA GLY A 77 -31.04 -6.33 -23.12
C GLY A 77 -29.74 -7.12 -23.01
N ILE A 78 -28.76 -6.81 -23.87
CA ILE A 78 -27.39 -7.35 -23.81
C ILE A 78 -26.32 -6.26 -24.03
N SER A 79 -25.10 -6.50 -23.56
CA SER A 79 -23.97 -5.58 -23.74
C SER A 79 -23.50 -5.48 -25.20
N SER A 80 -22.86 -4.37 -25.55
CA SER A 80 -22.36 -4.10 -26.90
C SER A 80 -21.33 -5.14 -27.35
N ASN A 81 -20.53 -5.64 -26.41
CA ASN A 81 -19.55 -6.67 -26.69
C ASN A 81 -20.22 -8.01 -27.04
N LEU A 82 -21.28 -8.38 -26.32
CA LEU A 82 -22.04 -9.59 -26.61
C LEU A 82 -22.80 -9.47 -27.95
N ALA A 83 -23.42 -8.30 -28.19
CA ALA A 83 -24.12 -8.04 -29.44
C ALA A 83 -23.17 -8.09 -30.65
N ALA A 84 -21.96 -7.51 -30.53
CA ALA A 84 -20.94 -7.59 -31.57
C ALA A 84 -20.52 -9.04 -31.84
N PHE A 85 -20.37 -9.86 -30.80
CA PHE A 85 -20.11 -11.29 -30.97
C PHE A 85 -21.26 -12.00 -31.70
N LEU A 86 -22.51 -11.77 -31.30
CA LEU A 86 -23.69 -12.39 -31.92
C LEU A 86 -23.85 -11.98 -33.39
N GLN A 87 -23.57 -10.73 -33.72
CA GLN A 87 -23.56 -10.25 -35.10
C GLN A 87 -22.46 -10.93 -35.92
N GLN A 88 -21.23 -10.98 -35.37
CA GLN A 88 -20.11 -11.68 -36.01
C GLN A 88 -20.41 -13.18 -36.21
N TRP A 89 -21.10 -13.81 -35.26
CA TRP A 89 -21.57 -15.19 -35.36
C TRP A 89 -22.55 -15.35 -36.53
N ILE A 90 -23.53 -14.46 -36.69
CA ILE A 90 -24.47 -14.47 -37.83
C ILE A 90 -23.73 -14.28 -39.17
N ASP A 91 -22.81 -13.33 -39.24
CA ASP A 91 -22.10 -12.99 -40.49
C ASP A 91 -21.18 -14.13 -40.94
N CYS A 92 -20.52 -14.81 -40.00
CA CYS A 92 -19.73 -16.00 -40.30
C CYS A 92 -20.58 -17.16 -40.85
N ARG A 93 -21.84 -17.31 -40.40
CA ARG A 93 -22.77 -18.33 -40.92
C ARG A 93 -23.21 -18.06 -42.34
N ARG A 94 -23.43 -16.79 -42.69
CA ARG A 94 -23.84 -16.37 -44.03
C ARG A 94 -22.74 -16.57 -45.07
N ASN A 95 -21.49 -16.30 -44.71
CA ASN A 95 -20.38 -16.23 -45.66
C ASN A 95 -19.71 -17.56 -46.01
N SER A 96 -20.23 -18.73 -45.58
CA SER A 96 -19.90 -20.12 -45.96
C SER A 96 -18.42 -20.55 -46.13
N SER A 97 -17.43 -19.69 -45.86
CA SER A 97 -16.08 -19.87 -46.43
C SER A 97 -14.94 -19.96 -45.42
N ARG A 98 -15.13 -19.75 -44.11
CA ARG A 98 -13.97 -19.56 -43.22
C ARG A 98 -13.96 -20.21 -41.83
N ILE A 99 -15.04 -20.82 -41.33
CA ILE A 99 -15.02 -21.53 -40.04
C ILE A 99 -15.99 -22.73 -40.08
N ILE A 100 -15.49 -23.94 -39.83
CA ILE A 100 -16.22 -25.21 -39.97
C ILE A 100 -17.14 -25.52 -38.74
N TYR A 101 -17.20 -24.61 -37.75
CA TYR A 101 -17.86 -24.89 -36.45
C TYR A 101 -18.91 -23.86 -36.01
N VAL A 102 -19.30 -22.92 -36.88
CA VAL A 102 -20.32 -21.88 -36.55
C VAL A 102 -21.72 -22.39 -36.86
N ASN A 103 -22.10 -23.58 -36.40
CA ASN A 103 -23.44 -24.12 -36.58
C ASN A 103 -23.86 -24.89 -35.35
N GLY A 104 -25.10 -24.68 -34.90
CA GLY A 104 -25.66 -25.36 -33.74
C GLY A 104 -25.99 -24.41 -32.59
N TYR A 105 -26.01 -24.97 -31.39
CA TYR A 105 -26.35 -24.26 -30.16
C TYR A 105 -25.18 -23.45 -29.61
N LEU A 106 -25.49 -22.32 -28.97
CA LEU A 106 -24.57 -21.52 -28.16
C LEU A 106 -24.94 -21.64 -26.68
N TRP A 107 -23.93 -21.68 -25.83
CA TRP A 107 -24.08 -21.43 -24.40
C TRP A 107 -23.38 -20.13 -24.05
N ILE A 108 -24.14 -19.17 -23.51
CA ILE A 108 -23.67 -17.85 -23.11
C ILE A 108 -24.16 -17.62 -21.70
N ASP A 109 -23.26 -17.55 -20.73
CA ASP A 109 -23.57 -17.38 -19.29
C ASP A 109 -24.57 -16.25 -19.00
N ALA A 110 -24.37 -15.06 -19.58
CA ALA A 110 -25.22 -13.89 -19.38
C ALA A 110 -26.68 -14.07 -19.87
N LEU A 111 -26.95 -15.08 -20.71
CA LEU A 111 -28.28 -15.34 -21.26
C LEU A 111 -28.84 -16.70 -20.81
N CYS A 112 -28.01 -17.74 -20.74
CA CYS A 112 -28.44 -19.10 -20.42
C CYS A 112 -28.68 -19.32 -18.91
N ILE A 113 -28.07 -18.50 -18.06
CA ILE A 113 -28.27 -18.48 -16.61
C ILE A 113 -29.21 -17.32 -16.26
N ASN A 114 -30.17 -17.57 -15.38
CA ASN A 114 -30.96 -16.50 -14.79
C ASN A 114 -30.11 -15.73 -13.77
N GLN A 115 -29.53 -14.60 -14.20
CA GLN A 115 -28.63 -13.79 -13.37
C GLN A 115 -29.34 -13.11 -12.18
N GLU A 116 -30.68 -13.05 -12.19
CA GLU A 116 -31.51 -12.42 -11.15
C GLU A 116 -31.90 -13.41 -10.04
N ASP A 117 -31.59 -14.70 -10.19
CA ASP A 117 -31.86 -15.77 -9.22
C ASP A 117 -30.53 -16.32 -8.69
N GLU A 118 -30.15 -15.93 -7.47
CA GLU A 118 -28.89 -16.33 -6.84
C GLU A 118 -28.82 -17.83 -6.54
N GLU A 119 -29.96 -18.52 -6.34
CA GLU A 119 -30.00 -19.96 -6.13
C GLU A 119 -29.72 -20.69 -7.45
N GLU A 120 -30.43 -20.30 -8.53
CA GLU A 120 -30.15 -20.84 -9.87
C GLU A 120 -28.71 -20.56 -10.30
N LYS A 121 -28.24 -19.32 -10.11
CA LYS A 121 -26.88 -18.90 -10.44
C LYS A 121 -25.85 -19.73 -9.70
N SER A 122 -26.00 -19.95 -8.39
CA SER A 122 -25.10 -20.80 -7.61
C SER A 122 -25.03 -22.23 -8.18
N VAL A 123 -26.17 -22.83 -8.53
CA VAL A 123 -26.23 -24.16 -9.17
C VAL A 123 -25.57 -24.17 -10.54
N GLN A 124 -25.86 -23.20 -11.41
CA GLN A 124 -25.28 -23.14 -12.76
C GLN A 124 -23.77 -22.85 -12.74
N VAL A 125 -23.33 -21.96 -11.86
CA VAL A 125 -21.90 -21.66 -11.64
C VAL A 125 -21.15 -22.91 -11.18
N SER A 126 -21.73 -23.68 -10.25
CA SER A 126 -21.16 -24.98 -9.84
C SER A 126 -21.02 -25.97 -10.99
N ALA A 127 -21.87 -25.86 -12.01
CA ALA A 127 -21.88 -26.70 -13.20
C ALA A 127 -20.99 -26.19 -14.35
N MET A 128 -20.47 -24.95 -14.30
CA MET A 128 -19.72 -24.34 -15.40
C MET A 128 -18.54 -25.20 -15.86
N GLY A 129 -17.80 -25.82 -14.95
CA GLY A 129 -16.70 -26.73 -15.32
C GLY A 129 -17.14 -27.89 -16.21
N ARG A 130 -18.30 -28.49 -15.93
CA ARG A 130 -18.92 -29.54 -16.76
C ARG A 130 -19.42 -28.98 -18.08
N ILE A 131 -20.00 -27.78 -18.07
CA ILE A 131 -20.52 -27.12 -19.27
C ILE A 131 -19.39 -26.79 -20.25
N PHE A 132 -18.27 -26.21 -19.81
CA PHE A 132 -17.16 -25.90 -20.71
C PHE A 132 -16.42 -27.16 -21.19
N SER A 133 -16.26 -28.18 -20.34
CA SER A 133 -15.63 -29.45 -20.74
C SER A 133 -16.46 -30.30 -21.71
N SER A 134 -17.79 -30.17 -21.66
CA SER A 134 -18.72 -30.88 -22.56
C SER A 134 -19.04 -30.11 -23.84
N ALA A 135 -18.66 -28.82 -23.92
CA ALA A 135 -18.81 -28.03 -25.12
C ALA A 135 -17.96 -28.60 -26.27
N ASN A 136 -18.49 -28.60 -27.49
CA ASN A 136 -17.76 -29.05 -28.67
C ASN A 136 -16.59 -28.11 -28.99
N ALA A 137 -16.76 -26.82 -28.70
CA ALA A 137 -15.72 -25.80 -28.80
C ALA A 137 -16.06 -24.62 -27.87
N THR A 138 -15.04 -23.84 -27.54
CA THR A 138 -15.18 -22.58 -26.80
C THR A 138 -14.59 -21.44 -27.62
N ILE A 139 -15.33 -20.35 -27.75
CA ILE A 139 -14.84 -19.13 -28.41
C ILE A 139 -14.40 -18.14 -27.34
N ALA A 140 -13.11 -17.80 -27.32
CA ALA A 140 -12.52 -16.74 -26.54
C ALA A 140 -12.63 -15.42 -27.33
N TRP A 141 -13.68 -14.65 -27.07
CA TRP A 141 -13.99 -13.41 -27.80
C TRP A 141 -13.29 -12.19 -27.18
N LEU A 142 -12.40 -11.57 -27.96
CA LEU A 142 -11.63 -10.38 -27.57
C LEU A 142 -12.29 -9.06 -28.00
N GLY A 143 -13.48 -9.08 -28.59
CA GLY A 143 -14.14 -7.87 -29.09
C GLY A 143 -13.89 -7.60 -30.58
N VAL A 144 -14.40 -6.46 -31.03
CA VAL A 144 -14.25 -5.98 -32.41
C VAL A 144 -12.80 -5.63 -32.75
N GLU A 145 -12.43 -5.86 -34.01
CA GLU A 145 -11.07 -5.71 -34.53
C GLU A 145 -10.55 -4.27 -34.40
N ALA A 146 -9.35 -4.11 -33.80
CA ALA A 146 -8.48 -2.96 -34.03
C ALA A 146 -7.48 -3.32 -35.15
N GLU A 147 -7.09 -2.33 -35.97
CA GLU A 147 -6.34 -2.49 -37.24
C GLU A 147 -5.08 -3.41 -37.16
N THR A 148 -4.47 -3.51 -35.98
CA THR A 148 -3.24 -4.30 -35.73
C THR A 148 -3.46 -5.68 -35.09
N SER A 149 -4.62 -5.96 -34.48
CA SER A 149 -4.90 -7.27 -33.83
C SER A 149 -5.18 -8.39 -34.84
N ALA A 150 -5.73 -8.00 -36.00
CA ALA A 150 -5.94 -8.84 -37.18
C ALA A 150 -4.66 -9.51 -37.67
N ILE A 151 -3.62 -8.68 -37.76
CA ILE A 151 -2.29 -9.03 -38.21
C ILE A 151 -1.71 -10.07 -37.25
N GLY A 152 -1.80 -9.82 -35.94
CA GLY A 152 -1.35 -10.77 -34.91
C GLY A 152 -1.97 -12.17 -35.04
N LEU A 153 -3.30 -12.30 -35.13
CA LEU A 153 -3.98 -13.60 -35.23
C LEU A 153 -3.68 -14.34 -36.54
N ARG A 154 -3.51 -13.60 -37.65
CA ARG A 154 -3.06 -14.19 -38.92
C ARG A 154 -1.66 -14.78 -38.77
N TYR A 155 -0.71 -14.00 -38.24
CA TYR A 155 0.68 -14.43 -38.11
C TYR A 155 0.87 -15.56 -37.09
N ILE A 156 0.11 -15.60 -35.99
CA ILE A 156 0.11 -16.76 -35.07
C ILE A 156 -0.18 -18.06 -35.83
N ARG A 157 -1.21 -18.07 -36.69
CA ARG A 157 -1.56 -19.27 -37.49
C ARG A 157 -0.48 -19.61 -38.52
N GLU A 158 0.08 -18.62 -39.20
CA GLU A 158 1.11 -18.84 -40.22
C GLU A 158 2.40 -19.38 -39.59
N MET A 159 2.84 -18.80 -38.47
CA MET A 159 4.00 -19.28 -37.70
C MET A 159 3.77 -20.68 -37.16
N ALA A 160 2.60 -20.96 -36.56
CA ALA A 160 2.29 -22.29 -36.05
C ALA A 160 2.29 -23.35 -37.16
N ARG A 161 1.75 -23.03 -38.35
CA ARG A 161 1.83 -23.93 -39.52
C ARG A 161 3.27 -24.18 -39.95
N ALA A 162 4.09 -23.13 -40.00
CA ALA A 162 5.50 -23.24 -40.37
C ALA A 162 6.27 -24.12 -39.36
N ILE A 163 6.07 -23.89 -38.05
CA ILE A 163 6.66 -24.66 -36.95
C ILE A 163 6.26 -26.14 -37.08
N LYS A 164 4.96 -26.43 -37.22
CA LYS A 164 4.45 -27.82 -37.37
C LYS A 164 5.03 -28.53 -38.60
N ALA A 165 5.17 -27.82 -39.73
CA ALA A 165 5.70 -28.39 -40.97
C ALA A 165 7.21 -28.67 -40.92
N THR A 166 7.96 -27.98 -40.05
CA THR A 166 9.41 -28.14 -39.91
C THR A 166 9.79 -29.08 -38.77
N TRP A 167 8.98 -29.20 -37.72
CA TRP A 167 9.25 -30.06 -36.56
C TRP A 167 9.42 -31.55 -36.90
N SER A 168 8.77 -32.03 -37.95
CA SER A 168 8.86 -33.42 -38.40
C SER A 168 10.17 -33.80 -39.11
N LYS A 169 11.08 -32.85 -39.34
CA LYS A 169 12.32 -33.05 -40.13
C LYS A 169 13.62 -33.11 -39.29
N GLY A 170 13.53 -32.95 -37.97
CA GLY A 170 14.69 -32.93 -37.07
C GLY A 170 15.35 -31.55 -36.91
N THR A 171 16.06 -31.34 -35.80
CA THR A 171 16.51 -30.02 -35.30
C THR A 171 17.37 -29.22 -36.28
N VAL A 172 18.24 -29.86 -37.08
CA VAL A 172 19.14 -29.17 -38.02
C VAL A 172 18.39 -28.68 -39.27
N ASP A 173 17.49 -29.50 -39.81
CA ASP A 173 16.67 -29.15 -40.95
C ASP A 173 15.59 -28.12 -40.57
N PHE A 174 15.12 -28.17 -39.31
CA PHE A 174 14.23 -27.18 -38.72
C PHE A 174 14.82 -25.75 -38.82
N TYR A 175 16.04 -25.51 -38.34
CA TYR A 175 16.64 -24.16 -38.38
C TYR A 175 16.95 -23.67 -39.80
N ARG A 176 17.31 -24.57 -40.73
CA ARG A 176 17.56 -24.22 -42.14
C ARG A 176 16.28 -23.85 -42.88
N ASP A 177 15.21 -24.64 -42.69
CA ASP A 177 13.91 -24.41 -43.31
C ASP A 177 13.21 -23.18 -42.69
N LEU A 178 13.38 -22.95 -41.38
CA LEU A 178 12.90 -21.75 -40.71
C LEU A 178 13.64 -20.50 -41.22
N GLY A 179 14.97 -20.55 -41.37
CA GLY A 179 15.77 -19.48 -41.97
C GLY A 179 15.38 -19.15 -43.41
N THR A 180 15.03 -20.16 -44.21
CA THR A 180 14.49 -19.94 -45.57
C THR A 180 13.06 -19.42 -45.57
N TRP A 181 12.23 -19.77 -44.59
CA TRP A 181 10.91 -19.18 -44.39
C TRP A 181 11.00 -17.70 -43.98
N PHE A 182 11.92 -17.34 -43.07
CA PHE A 182 12.22 -15.94 -42.75
C PHE A 182 12.66 -15.16 -44.00
N ASN A 183 13.58 -15.72 -44.80
CA ASN A 183 14.05 -15.07 -46.04
C ASN A 183 12.96 -14.90 -47.13
N ARG A 184 11.90 -15.71 -47.10
CA ARG A 184 10.74 -15.58 -48.02
C ARG A 184 9.67 -14.61 -47.52
N ASN A 185 9.77 -14.16 -46.27
CA ASN A 185 8.89 -13.16 -45.64
C ASN A 185 9.73 -11.92 -45.25
N PRO A 186 10.06 -11.02 -46.21
CA PRO A 186 11.10 -10.00 -46.07
C PRO A 186 10.89 -9.03 -44.92
N THR A 187 9.65 -8.78 -44.49
CA THR A 187 9.32 -7.94 -43.31
C THR A 187 9.83 -8.50 -41.98
N LEU A 188 10.26 -9.76 -41.92
CA LEU A 188 10.84 -10.39 -40.74
C LEU A 188 12.35 -10.64 -40.92
N ALA A 189 12.82 -10.88 -42.15
CA ALA A 189 14.25 -11.01 -42.47
C ALA A 189 15.00 -9.67 -42.52
N GLU A 190 14.42 -8.60 -43.08
CA GLU A 190 14.96 -7.24 -42.99
C GLU A 190 15.03 -6.76 -41.55
N ALA A 191 14.04 -7.18 -40.77
CA ALA A 191 13.90 -6.91 -39.35
C ALA A 191 15.04 -7.58 -38.55
N ILE A 192 15.34 -8.85 -38.83
CA ILE A 192 16.49 -9.55 -38.23
C ILE A 192 17.83 -8.98 -38.73
N ALA A 193 17.90 -8.49 -39.98
CA ALA A 193 19.11 -7.91 -40.56
C ALA A 193 19.45 -6.51 -40.03
N THR A 194 18.48 -5.73 -39.52
CA THR A 194 18.71 -4.39 -38.92
C THR A 194 19.16 -4.42 -37.46
N LEU A 195 19.07 -5.58 -36.78
CA LEU A 195 19.60 -5.79 -35.43
C LEU A 195 21.14 -5.60 -35.34
N GLY A 196 21.84 -5.54 -36.47
CA GLY A 196 23.30 -5.37 -36.50
C GLY A 196 23.82 -3.94 -36.53
N THR A 197 22.98 -2.90 -36.67
CA THR A 197 23.46 -1.55 -37.07
C THR A 197 22.97 -0.36 -36.26
N THR A 198 22.12 -0.51 -35.24
CA THR A 198 21.60 0.63 -34.46
C THR A 198 21.86 0.50 -32.96
N GLN A 199 22.30 1.60 -32.32
CA GLN A 199 22.70 1.66 -30.90
C GLN A 199 21.52 1.71 -29.89
N GLU A 200 20.27 1.47 -30.31
CA GLU A 200 19.12 1.38 -29.39
C GLU A 200 18.25 0.14 -29.65
N PRO A 201 18.02 -0.74 -28.66
CA PRO A 201 17.22 -1.96 -28.83
C PRO A 201 15.72 -1.65 -28.70
N LYS A 202 15.02 -1.43 -29.83
CA LYS A 202 13.56 -1.21 -29.92
C LYS A 202 12.92 -2.01 -31.07
N PHE A 203 13.37 -3.24 -31.30
CA PHE A 203 12.94 -4.09 -32.43
C PHE A 203 11.57 -4.75 -32.24
N LEU A 204 11.31 -5.43 -31.10
CA LEU A 204 10.00 -6.09 -30.83
C LEU A 204 8.83 -5.09 -30.74
N LEU A 205 9.10 -3.83 -30.45
CA LEU A 205 8.09 -2.77 -30.30
C LEU A 205 7.82 -1.98 -31.59
N ASN A 206 8.72 -2.03 -32.57
CA ASN A 206 8.61 -1.28 -33.83
C ASN A 206 8.18 -2.16 -35.03
N ASN A 207 7.87 -3.43 -34.80
CA ASN A 207 7.35 -4.35 -35.81
C ASN A 207 5.84 -4.59 -35.60
N GLU A 208 5.03 -4.25 -36.61
CA GLU A 208 3.56 -4.37 -36.58
C GLU A 208 3.06 -5.78 -36.26
N ILE A 209 3.85 -6.82 -36.57
CA ILE A 209 3.52 -8.22 -36.29
C ILE A 209 3.59 -8.50 -34.79
N TRP A 210 4.71 -8.13 -34.16
CA TRP A 210 4.93 -8.35 -32.73
C TRP A 210 4.06 -7.43 -31.88
N ASP A 211 3.87 -6.18 -32.30
CA ASP A 211 2.89 -5.27 -31.69
C ASP A 211 1.46 -5.86 -31.76
N GLY A 212 1.07 -6.43 -32.91
CA GLY A 212 -0.20 -7.14 -33.06
C GLY A 212 -0.35 -8.36 -32.14
N ILE A 213 0.69 -9.19 -32.00
CA ILE A 213 0.69 -10.34 -31.08
C ILE A 213 0.63 -9.88 -29.61
N LEU A 214 1.40 -8.87 -29.23
CA LEU A 214 1.41 -8.32 -27.87
C LEU A 214 0.05 -7.72 -27.49
N ARG A 215 -0.59 -6.99 -28.40
CA ARG A 215 -1.93 -6.39 -28.18
C ARG A 215 -3.02 -7.42 -27.91
N ILE A 216 -2.94 -8.60 -28.55
CA ILE A 216 -3.87 -9.72 -28.27
C ILE A 216 -3.85 -10.09 -26.79
N PHE A 217 -2.66 -10.24 -26.20
CA PHE A 217 -2.49 -10.65 -24.80
C PHE A 217 -2.53 -9.50 -23.78
N GLN A 218 -2.59 -8.26 -24.26
CA GLN A 218 -2.87 -7.07 -23.45
C GLN A 218 -4.37 -6.83 -23.26
N HIS A 219 -5.24 -7.51 -24.01
CA HIS A 219 -6.68 -7.36 -23.87
C HIS A 219 -7.16 -7.73 -22.46
N ASP A 220 -8.08 -6.94 -21.90
CA ASP A 220 -8.59 -7.11 -20.52
C ASP A 220 -9.19 -8.50 -20.26
N TYR A 221 -9.68 -9.16 -21.32
CA TYR A 221 -10.10 -10.57 -21.30
C TYR A 221 -9.11 -11.47 -20.56
N TRP A 222 -7.79 -11.32 -20.83
CA TRP A 222 -6.74 -12.17 -20.26
C TRP A 222 -6.47 -11.90 -18.78
N THR A 223 -7.17 -10.94 -18.17
CA THR A 223 -7.07 -10.64 -16.75
C THR A 223 -8.25 -11.20 -15.96
N ARG A 224 -9.29 -11.77 -16.58
CA ARG A 224 -10.49 -12.25 -15.86
C ARG A 224 -10.23 -13.57 -15.12
N SER A 225 -10.77 -13.71 -13.92
CA SER A 225 -10.60 -14.97 -13.16
C SER A 225 -11.32 -16.15 -13.81
N TRP A 226 -12.51 -15.92 -14.37
CA TRP A 226 -13.35 -16.96 -14.98
C TRP A 226 -12.72 -17.66 -16.18
N ILE A 227 -11.87 -16.98 -16.97
CA ILE A 227 -11.28 -17.59 -18.18
C ILE A 227 -10.38 -18.79 -17.87
N GLN A 228 -9.99 -18.98 -16.60
CA GLN A 228 -9.22 -20.14 -16.15
C GLN A 228 -9.97 -21.44 -16.40
N GLN A 229 -11.18 -21.60 -15.86
CA GLN A 229 -11.98 -22.81 -16.14
C GLN A 229 -12.51 -22.84 -17.58
N GLU A 230 -12.85 -21.69 -18.16
CA GLU A 230 -13.43 -21.62 -19.50
C GLU A 230 -12.44 -22.06 -20.58
N ILE A 231 -11.16 -21.69 -20.47
CA ILE A 231 -10.13 -22.06 -21.46
C ILE A 231 -9.55 -23.44 -21.14
N VAL A 232 -9.24 -23.72 -19.87
CA VAL A 232 -8.43 -24.89 -19.52
C VAL A 232 -9.22 -26.20 -19.62
N LEU A 233 -10.51 -26.19 -19.28
CA LEU A 233 -11.35 -27.39 -19.31
C LEU A 233 -11.92 -27.68 -20.70
N SER A 234 -11.93 -26.68 -21.58
CA SER A 234 -12.45 -26.81 -22.93
C SER A 234 -11.62 -27.74 -23.81
N GLN A 235 -12.30 -28.58 -24.61
CA GLN A 235 -11.64 -29.52 -25.52
C GLN A 235 -10.92 -28.79 -26.66
N VAL A 236 -11.58 -27.76 -27.21
CA VAL A 236 -11.08 -26.94 -28.33
C VAL A 236 -11.40 -25.48 -28.04
N VAL A 237 -10.39 -24.61 -28.14
CA VAL A 237 -10.55 -23.16 -27.91
C VAL A 237 -10.11 -22.38 -29.14
N TYR A 238 -10.94 -21.43 -29.59
CA TYR A 238 -10.62 -20.48 -30.64
C TYR A 238 -10.58 -19.07 -30.09
N ILE A 239 -9.45 -18.38 -30.26
CA ILE A 239 -9.33 -16.95 -29.97
C ILE A 239 -9.91 -16.19 -31.15
N TRP A 240 -10.90 -15.33 -30.91
CA TRP A 240 -11.58 -14.51 -31.92
C TRP A 240 -11.39 -13.02 -31.61
N CYS A 241 -11.12 -12.22 -32.64
CA CYS A 241 -11.14 -10.76 -32.59
C CYS A 241 -11.68 -10.24 -33.93
N GLY A 242 -12.90 -9.69 -33.91
CA GLY A 242 -13.66 -9.41 -35.13
C GLY A 242 -13.77 -10.64 -36.05
N PRO A 243 -13.53 -10.51 -37.37
CA PRO A 243 -13.58 -11.62 -38.33
C PRO A 243 -12.34 -12.53 -38.28
N ASN A 244 -11.31 -12.16 -37.52
CA ASN A 244 -10.04 -12.89 -37.44
C ASN A 244 -10.03 -13.84 -36.25
N TRP A 245 -9.36 -14.97 -36.41
CA TRP A 245 -9.30 -16.00 -35.37
C TRP A 245 -8.03 -16.85 -35.46
N ALA A 246 -7.65 -17.46 -34.33
CA ALA A 246 -6.60 -18.48 -34.25
C ALA A 246 -6.98 -19.58 -33.23
N PRO A 247 -6.68 -20.86 -33.49
CA PRO A 247 -6.76 -21.91 -32.47
C PRO A 247 -5.81 -21.62 -31.31
N MET A 248 -6.24 -21.90 -30.07
CA MET A 248 -5.36 -21.79 -28.90
C MET A 248 -4.15 -22.73 -29.00
N ASP A 249 -4.27 -23.86 -29.70
CA ASP A 249 -3.14 -24.75 -29.96
C ASP A 249 -2.06 -24.11 -30.82
N ASP A 250 -2.40 -23.19 -31.73
CA ASP A 250 -1.40 -22.45 -32.49
C ASP A 250 -0.62 -21.47 -31.59
N VAL A 251 -1.27 -20.90 -30.57
CA VAL A 251 -0.61 -20.09 -29.53
C VAL A 251 0.33 -20.94 -28.67
N ARG A 252 -0.09 -22.15 -28.28
CA ARG A 252 0.75 -23.09 -27.51
C ARG A 252 1.99 -23.51 -28.31
N GLU A 253 1.85 -23.73 -29.60
CA GLU A 253 2.96 -24.06 -30.50
C GLU A 253 3.96 -22.92 -30.63
N LEU A 254 3.47 -21.68 -30.71
CA LEU A 254 4.32 -20.49 -30.66
C LEU A 254 5.06 -20.38 -29.31
N GLU A 255 4.38 -20.60 -28.18
CA GLU A 255 5.03 -20.56 -26.85
C GLU A 255 6.07 -21.64 -26.66
N ARG A 256 5.79 -22.87 -27.11
CA ARG A 256 6.76 -23.97 -27.12
C ARG A 256 7.98 -23.61 -27.95
N PHE A 257 7.78 -23.14 -29.18
CA PHE A 257 8.87 -22.71 -30.05
C PHE A 257 9.72 -21.60 -29.41
N LEU A 258 9.08 -20.57 -28.84
CA LEU A 258 9.77 -19.48 -28.15
C LEU A 258 10.55 -19.96 -26.91
N THR A 259 10.02 -20.97 -26.20
CA THR A 259 10.68 -21.59 -25.05
C THR A 259 11.86 -22.45 -25.47
N ASP A 260 11.73 -23.25 -26.53
CA ASP A 260 12.80 -24.12 -27.04
C ASP A 260 13.92 -23.31 -27.67
N LEU A 261 13.59 -22.25 -28.42
CA LEU A 261 14.56 -21.28 -28.94
C LEU A 261 15.34 -20.61 -27.80
N ARG A 262 14.72 -20.40 -26.63
CA ARG A 262 15.42 -19.90 -25.45
C ARG A 262 16.34 -20.95 -24.81
N VAL A 263 15.95 -22.23 -24.82
CA VAL A 263 16.70 -23.33 -24.16
C VAL A 263 17.86 -23.84 -25.03
N GLU A 264 17.63 -24.15 -26.31
CA GLU A 264 18.65 -24.71 -27.21
C GLU A 264 19.78 -23.72 -27.52
N PHE A 265 19.47 -22.44 -27.71
CA PHE A 265 20.50 -21.41 -27.96
C PHE A 265 21.22 -20.97 -26.68
N GLY A 266 20.57 -21.09 -25.51
CA GLY A 266 21.23 -20.95 -24.22
C GLY A 266 22.29 -22.03 -23.96
N ALA A 267 22.10 -23.23 -24.54
CA ALA A 267 23.02 -24.37 -24.41
C ALA A 267 24.12 -24.41 -25.49
N LYS A 268 23.91 -23.84 -26.68
CA LYS A 268 24.90 -23.79 -27.79
C LYS A 268 25.87 -22.60 -27.74
N LEU A 269 25.79 -21.77 -26.70
CA LEU A 269 26.49 -20.49 -26.57
C LEU A 269 28.01 -20.57 -26.33
N ASP A 270 28.63 -21.72 -26.60
CA ASP A 270 30.00 -22.02 -26.19
C ASP A 270 30.99 -22.19 -27.35
N ARG A 271 30.59 -22.06 -28.64
CA ARG A 271 31.54 -22.30 -29.74
C ARG A 271 31.80 -21.16 -30.73
N ASP A 272 30.89 -20.65 -31.57
CA ASP A 272 31.41 -19.96 -32.78
C ASP A 272 30.61 -18.80 -33.40
N LEU A 273 29.80 -17.98 -32.69
CA LEU A 273 29.13 -16.83 -33.36
C LEU A 273 29.04 -15.49 -32.58
N ASN A 274 29.06 -14.41 -33.38
CA ASN A 274 29.15 -12.98 -33.06
C ASN A 274 28.20 -12.51 -31.93
N LEU A 275 28.78 -11.96 -30.85
CA LEU A 275 28.14 -11.69 -29.55
C LEU A 275 27.17 -10.50 -29.49
N SER A 276 27.15 -9.58 -30.47
CA SER A 276 26.38 -8.33 -30.40
C SER A 276 24.87 -8.50 -30.70
N LEU A 277 24.52 -9.14 -31.82
CA LEU A 277 23.14 -9.39 -32.25
C LEU A 277 22.27 -10.08 -31.16
N TRP A 278 22.92 -10.92 -30.35
CA TRP A 278 22.25 -11.76 -29.36
C TRP A 278 22.08 -11.08 -28.00
N GLN A 279 22.93 -10.09 -27.66
CA GLN A 279 22.71 -9.25 -26.47
C GLN A 279 21.45 -8.41 -26.64
N ASP A 280 21.18 -7.92 -27.85
CA ASP A 280 19.97 -7.17 -28.17
C ASP A 280 18.73 -8.06 -28.08
N ILE A 281 18.73 -9.24 -28.71
CA ILE A 281 17.63 -10.21 -28.61
C ILE A 281 17.32 -10.54 -27.13
N ILE A 282 18.33 -10.88 -26.32
CA ILE A 282 18.17 -11.14 -24.87
C ILE A 282 17.62 -9.91 -24.13
N GLY A 283 18.03 -8.70 -24.50
CA GLY A 283 17.47 -7.43 -24.01
C GLY A 283 15.98 -7.29 -24.33
N GLU A 284 15.53 -7.78 -25.48
CA GLU A 284 14.13 -7.74 -25.88
C GLU A 284 13.25 -8.82 -25.21
N TRP A 285 13.81 -10.00 -24.92
CA TRP A 285 13.13 -10.99 -24.05
C TRP A 285 12.96 -10.50 -22.60
N ARG A 286 13.77 -9.52 -22.18
CA ARG A 286 13.60 -8.80 -20.91
C ARG A 286 12.53 -7.71 -20.98
N HIS A 287 11.98 -7.42 -22.16
CA HIS A 287 10.94 -6.41 -22.30
C HIS A 287 9.70 -6.80 -21.48
N PRO A 288 9.16 -5.90 -20.62
CA PRO A 288 8.06 -6.22 -19.72
C PRO A 288 6.83 -6.81 -20.42
N LEU A 289 6.46 -6.26 -21.59
CA LEU A 289 5.27 -6.72 -22.33
C LEU A 289 5.40 -8.15 -22.86
N VAL A 290 6.59 -8.53 -23.33
CA VAL A 290 6.88 -9.88 -23.85
C VAL A 290 6.90 -10.88 -22.69
N ARG A 291 7.52 -10.48 -21.57
CA ARG A 291 7.53 -11.27 -20.35
C ARG A 291 6.12 -11.53 -19.81
N ASP A 292 5.27 -10.50 -19.80
CA ASP A 292 3.90 -10.62 -19.30
C ASP A 292 3.03 -11.48 -20.22
N MET A 293 3.18 -11.34 -21.55
CA MET A 293 2.55 -12.22 -22.53
C MET A 293 2.92 -13.70 -22.28
N LEU A 294 4.22 -14.01 -22.21
CA LEU A 294 4.69 -15.37 -21.99
C LEU A 294 4.19 -15.93 -20.66
N LYS A 295 4.21 -15.13 -19.59
CA LYS A 295 3.66 -15.54 -18.29
C LYS A 295 2.19 -15.96 -18.37
N ARG A 296 1.36 -15.20 -19.09
CA ARG A 296 -0.07 -15.52 -19.28
C ARG A 296 -0.26 -16.82 -20.04
N ILE A 297 0.46 -17.01 -21.15
CA ILE A 297 0.34 -18.23 -21.97
C ILE A 297 0.82 -19.45 -21.18
N THR A 298 2.00 -19.37 -20.55
CA THR A 298 2.55 -20.45 -19.74
C THR A 298 1.65 -20.81 -18.55
N HIS A 299 0.92 -19.84 -17.96
CA HIS A 299 -0.06 -20.12 -16.90
C HIS A 299 -1.14 -21.11 -17.37
N PHE A 300 -1.83 -20.82 -18.47
CA PHE A 300 -2.88 -21.71 -18.99
C PHE A 300 -2.34 -23.08 -19.43
N THR A 301 -1.14 -23.12 -20.03
CA THR A 301 -0.48 -24.37 -20.39
C THR A 301 -0.20 -25.22 -19.15
N ARG A 302 0.40 -24.64 -18.09
CA ARG A 302 0.73 -25.35 -16.85
C ARG A 302 -0.50 -25.81 -16.07
N LEU A 303 -1.53 -24.97 -16.01
CA LEU A 303 -2.78 -25.32 -15.34
C LEU A 303 -3.44 -26.53 -16.02
N GLY A 304 -3.52 -26.52 -17.35
CA GLY A 304 -4.05 -27.65 -18.13
C GLY A 304 -3.22 -28.93 -18.05
N THR A 305 -1.89 -28.85 -18.02
CA THR A 305 -1.06 -30.04 -17.82
C THR A 305 -1.21 -30.63 -16.42
N SER A 306 -1.37 -29.78 -15.40
CA SER A 306 -1.53 -30.20 -14.01
C SER A 306 -2.80 -31.02 -13.81
N ILE A 307 -3.92 -30.59 -14.42
CA ILE A 307 -5.20 -31.33 -14.38
C ILE A 307 -5.08 -32.70 -15.06
N LYS A 308 -4.45 -32.78 -16.25
CA LYS A 308 -4.33 -34.06 -16.99
C LYS A 308 -3.47 -35.10 -16.27
N GLN A 309 -2.51 -34.66 -15.45
CA GLN A 309 -1.60 -35.54 -14.72
C GLN A 309 -2.15 -36.04 -13.37
N GLU A 310 -3.34 -35.59 -12.93
CA GLU A 310 -4.02 -36.04 -11.68
C GLU A 310 -4.21 -37.56 -11.55
N SER A 311 -3.95 -38.33 -12.61
CA SER A 311 -4.14 -39.77 -12.67
C SER A 311 -2.96 -40.63 -12.20
N SER A 312 -1.76 -40.11 -11.87
CA SER A 312 -0.62 -41.03 -11.63
C SER A 312 0.45 -40.77 -10.56
N THR A 313 0.55 -39.64 -9.82
CA THR A 313 1.58 -39.54 -8.76
C THR A 313 1.26 -38.57 -7.61
N ASP A 314 1.61 -38.97 -6.38
CA ASP A 314 1.56 -38.17 -5.12
C ASP A 314 2.30 -36.81 -5.18
N ASP A 315 3.19 -36.60 -6.17
CA ASP A 315 3.92 -35.34 -6.40
C ASP A 315 3.02 -34.15 -6.81
N LEU A 316 1.77 -34.39 -7.25
CA LEU A 316 0.80 -33.34 -7.61
C LEU A 316 0.15 -32.65 -6.40
N ARG A 317 0.28 -33.20 -5.19
CA ARG A 317 -0.20 -32.55 -3.97
C ARG A 317 0.63 -31.33 -3.54
N PHE A 318 1.73 -31.07 -4.25
CA PHE A 318 2.51 -29.83 -4.17
C PHE A 318 1.89 -28.69 -5.01
N GLY A 319 0.93 -28.99 -5.89
CA GLY A 319 0.41 -28.08 -6.91
C GLY A 319 -0.72 -27.15 -6.47
N LEU A 320 -1.63 -27.57 -5.58
CA LEU A 320 -2.88 -26.82 -5.31
C LEU A 320 -2.62 -25.42 -4.74
N LEU A 321 -1.77 -25.28 -3.72
CA LEU A 321 -1.43 -23.97 -3.17
C LEU A 321 -0.79 -23.07 -4.23
N HIS A 322 0.14 -23.61 -5.03
CA HIS A 322 0.81 -22.85 -6.09
C HIS A 322 -0.16 -22.45 -7.20
N ILE A 323 -1.09 -23.35 -7.57
CA ILE A 323 -2.16 -23.09 -8.53
C ILE A 323 -3.03 -21.96 -8.01
N LEU A 324 -3.54 -22.05 -6.77
CA LEU A 324 -4.39 -21.02 -6.17
C LEU A 324 -3.66 -19.69 -5.99
N GLU A 325 -2.39 -19.69 -5.56
CA GLU A 325 -1.57 -18.48 -5.45
C GLU A 325 -1.40 -17.78 -6.81
N GLN A 326 -1.00 -18.53 -7.85
CA GLN A 326 -0.80 -17.97 -9.19
C GLN A 326 -2.13 -17.50 -9.81
N ALA A 327 -3.19 -18.29 -9.64
CA ALA A 327 -4.52 -18.04 -10.18
C ALA A 327 -5.20 -16.84 -9.50
N CYS A 328 -5.29 -16.81 -8.18
CA CYS A 328 -5.98 -15.73 -7.48
C CYS A 328 -5.17 -14.42 -7.52
N GLY A 329 -3.83 -14.49 -7.57
CA GLY A 329 -2.95 -13.32 -7.60
C GLY A 329 -2.75 -12.67 -8.98
N SER A 330 -2.91 -13.41 -10.09
CA SER A 330 -2.65 -12.89 -11.44
C SER A 330 -3.90 -12.43 -12.19
N PHE A 331 -5.09 -12.79 -11.69
CA PHE A 331 -6.37 -12.54 -12.32
C PHE A 331 -7.27 -11.66 -11.44
N LYS A 332 -8.20 -10.95 -12.06
CA LYS A 332 -9.11 -9.97 -11.46
C LYS A 332 -10.53 -10.53 -11.43
N ALA A 333 -11.30 -10.11 -10.44
CA ALA A 333 -12.71 -10.46 -10.30
C ALA A 333 -13.45 -9.24 -9.75
N THR A 334 -14.70 -9.02 -10.20
CA THR A 334 -15.57 -7.95 -9.68
C THR A 334 -16.13 -8.36 -8.32
N ASP A 335 -16.66 -9.57 -8.24
CA ASP A 335 -16.98 -10.21 -6.98
C ASP A 335 -15.73 -10.91 -6.43
N PRO A 336 -15.23 -10.56 -5.23
CA PRO A 336 -14.06 -11.21 -4.66
C PRO A 336 -14.20 -12.74 -4.54
N ARG A 337 -15.42 -13.26 -4.32
CA ARG A 337 -15.69 -14.70 -4.19
C ARG A 337 -15.36 -15.47 -5.47
N ASP A 338 -15.48 -14.83 -6.64
CA ASP A 338 -15.17 -15.43 -7.94
C ASP A 338 -13.68 -15.74 -8.11
N LYS A 339 -12.78 -15.14 -7.33
CA LYS A 339 -11.36 -15.56 -7.26
C LYS A 339 -11.22 -17.04 -6.90
N LEU A 340 -12.15 -17.55 -6.09
CA LEU A 340 -12.22 -18.95 -5.68
C LEU A 340 -13.16 -19.73 -6.59
N TYR A 341 -14.37 -19.24 -6.83
CA TYR A 341 -15.38 -20.00 -7.58
C TYR A 341 -14.95 -20.29 -9.03
N SER A 342 -14.18 -19.38 -9.64
CA SER A 342 -13.61 -19.58 -10.99
C SER A 342 -12.64 -20.74 -11.11
N LEU A 343 -12.17 -21.30 -9.99
CA LEU A 343 -11.23 -22.41 -9.95
C LEU A 343 -11.85 -23.74 -9.56
N LEU A 344 -13.08 -23.77 -9.05
CA LEU A 344 -13.70 -25.01 -8.55
C LEU A 344 -13.92 -26.07 -9.64
N GLY A 345 -14.10 -25.66 -10.90
CA GLY A 345 -14.12 -26.59 -12.03
C GLY A 345 -12.75 -27.18 -12.39
N VAL A 346 -11.67 -26.54 -11.94
CA VAL A 346 -10.26 -26.83 -12.26
C VAL A 346 -9.59 -27.59 -11.11
N VAL A 347 -9.88 -27.23 -9.87
CA VAL A 347 -9.35 -27.88 -8.67
C VAL A 347 -10.43 -28.77 -8.05
N ASN A 348 -10.10 -30.04 -7.79
CA ASN A 348 -11.05 -30.98 -7.19
C ASN A 348 -11.22 -30.73 -5.67
N LEU A 349 -11.94 -29.66 -5.32
CA LEU A 349 -12.31 -29.30 -3.96
C LEU A 349 -13.83 -29.33 -3.80
N ASP A 350 -14.31 -30.05 -2.79
CA ASP A 350 -15.73 -30.11 -2.42
C ASP A 350 -16.14 -28.83 -1.68
N PHE A 351 -16.36 -27.76 -2.44
CA PHE A 351 -16.74 -26.45 -1.94
C PHE A 351 -17.73 -25.77 -2.92
N PRO A 352 -19.04 -25.95 -2.75
CA PRO A 352 -20.01 -25.41 -3.70
C PRO A 352 -20.06 -23.87 -3.63
N PRO A 353 -20.23 -23.18 -4.77
CA PRO A 353 -20.54 -21.75 -4.80
C PRO A 353 -21.85 -21.43 -4.06
N ASP A 354 -21.84 -20.37 -3.27
CA ASP A 354 -23.04 -19.84 -2.59
C ASP A 354 -22.95 -18.31 -2.53
N TYR A 355 -23.62 -17.66 -3.47
CA TYR A 355 -23.65 -16.21 -3.56
C TYR A 355 -24.52 -15.52 -2.48
N THR A 356 -25.23 -16.28 -1.64
CA THR A 356 -25.97 -15.74 -0.49
C THR A 356 -25.06 -15.42 0.71
N GLN A 357 -23.85 -15.99 0.76
CA GLN A 357 -22.90 -15.81 1.86
C GLN A 357 -21.96 -14.62 1.64
N SER A 358 -21.52 -13.98 2.73
CA SER A 358 -20.55 -12.87 2.64
C SER A 358 -19.16 -13.36 2.19
N THR A 359 -18.37 -12.46 1.61
CA THR A 359 -16.99 -12.76 1.19
C THR A 359 -16.12 -13.27 2.34
N GLU A 360 -16.25 -12.70 3.54
CA GLU A 360 -15.51 -13.14 4.72
C GLU A 360 -15.85 -14.57 5.11
N HIS A 361 -17.14 -14.93 5.03
CA HIS A 361 -17.59 -16.28 5.32
C HIS A 361 -17.03 -17.27 4.29
N VAL A 362 -17.17 -16.96 3.00
CA VAL A 362 -16.66 -17.81 1.90
C VAL A 362 -15.15 -18.03 2.01
N TYR A 363 -14.37 -16.97 2.24
CA TYR A 363 -12.92 -17.08 2.41
C TYR A 363 -12.53 -17.89 3.65
N THR A 364 -13.29 -17.72 4.75
CA THR A 364 -13.07 -18.48 5.98
C THR A 364 -13.33 -19.95 5.76
N GLU A 365 -14.50 -20.33 5.25
CA GLU A 365 -14.86 -21.73 5.02
C GLU A 365 -13.96 -22.39 3.97
N PHE A 366 -13.61 -21.68 2.90
CA PHE A 366 -12.66 -22.19 1.90
C PHE A 366 -11.28 -22.44 2.52
N THR A 367 -10.80 -21.54 3.37
CA THR A 367 -9.53 -21.72 4.08
C THR A 367 -9.60 -22.92 5.05
N LYS A 368 -10.73 -23.11 5.76
CA LYS A 368 -10.95 -24.30 6.60
C LYS A 368 -10.89 -25.59 5.78
N THR A 369 -11.55 -25.63 4.62
CA THR A 369 -11.53 -26.78 3.70
C THR A 369 -10.10 -27.09 3.23
N CYS A 370 -9.32 -26.05 2.87
CA CYS A 370 -7.91 -26.23 2.50
C CYS A 370 -7.07 -26.78 3.68
N LEU A 371 -7.28 -26.25 4.89
CA LEU A 371 -6.55 -26.64 6.10
C LEU A 371 -6.85 -28.09 6.55
N ARG A 372 -8.06 -28.61 6.31
CA ARG A 372 -8.44 -30.00 6.61
C ARG A 372 -7.74 -31.04 5.72
N GLY A 373 -7.14 -30.63 4.60
CA GLY A 373 -6.44 -31.52 3.69
C GLY A 373 -5.13 -32.08 4.28
N LYS A 374 -4.63 -33.20 3.71
CA LYS A 374 -3.39 -33.90 4.13
C LYS A 374 -2.14 -32.99 4.23
N HIS A 375 -2.13 -31.88 3.50
CA HIS A 375 -1.06 -30.86 3.50
C HIS A 375 -1.59 -29.46 3.81
N GLY A 376 -2.72 -29.36 4.52
CA GLY A 376 -3.48 -28.14 4.70
C GLY A 376 -2.72 -27.04 5.43
N LEU A 377 -1.87 -27.37 6.41
CA LEU A 377 -1.10 -26.38 7.18
C LEU A 377 -0.13 -25.55 6.32
N GLN A 378 0.22 -26.01 5.12
CA GLN A 378 1.02 -25.24 4.17
C GLN A 378 0.29 -23.97 3.69
N PHE A 379 -1.04 -23.94 3.71
CA PHE A 379 -1.84 -22.76 3.33
C PHE A 379 -1.62 -21.57 4.27
N LEU A 380 -1.21 -21.81 5.52
CA LEU A 380 -0.85 -20.75 6.46
C LEU A 380 0.38 -19.94 6.00
N SER A 381 1.21 -20.46 5.09
CA SER A 381 2.37 -19.71 4.60
C SER A 381 2.01 -18.47 3.80
N ILE A 382 0.80 -18.43 3.24
CA ILE A 382 0.28 -17.28 2.48
C ILE A 382 -0.83 -16.52 3.23
N ALA A 383 -1.04 -16.84 4.50
CA ALA A 383 -1.94 -16.11 5.40
C ALA A 383 -1.17 -15.08 6.24
N GLY A 384 -1.90 -14.24 6.98
CA GLY A 384 -1.35 -13.22 7.89
C GLY A 384 -1.38 -11.79 7.33
N PRO A 385 -1.27 -10.76 8.19
CA PRO A 385 -1.35 -9.34 7.81
C PRO A 385 -0.31 -8.93 6.78
N ALA A 386 0.82 -9.64 6.70
CA ALA A 386 1.88 -9.32 5.75
C ALA A 386 1.65 -9.89 4.33
N ALA A 387 0.74 -10.85 4.15
CA ALA A 387 0.23 -11.21 2.83
C ALA A 387 -0.68 -10.11 2.23
N VAL A 388 -1.10 -9.14 3.06
CA VAL A 388 -2.03 -8.06 2.74
C VAL A 388 -1.33 -6.72 2.43
N ASN A 389 -0.04 -6.58 2.76
CA ASN A 389 0.72 -5.33 2.62
C ASN A 389 1.44 -5.21 1.27
N GLY A 390 0.70 -5.31 0.18
CA GLY A 390 1.12 -4.74 -1.11
C GLY A 390 1.08 -3.21 -1.06
N PRO A 391 1.78 -2.52 -1.98
CA PRO A 391 1.86 -1.04 -2.02
C PRO A 391 0.50 -0.34 -2.24
N THR A 392 -0.59 -1.08 -2.41
CA THR A 392 -1.92 -0.54 -2.74
C THR A 392 -2.89 -0.43 -1.59
N GLY A 393 -2.58 -0.81 -0.34
CA GLY A 393 -3.33 -0.38 0.88
C GLY A 393 -4.87 -0.54 0.93
N ILE A 394 -5.52 -1.17 -0.06
CA ILE A 394 -6.97 -1.24 -0.20
C ILE A 394 -7.41 -2.65 0.15
N HIS A 395 -7.73 -2.97 1.42
CA HIS A 395 -8.64 -4.09 1.68
C HIS A 395 -9.50 -3.82 2.94
N HIS A 396 -10.82 -3.80 2.74
CA HIS A 396 -11.86 -3.51 3.75
C HIS A 396 -12.35 -4.76 4.54
N LEU A 397 -11.81 -5.96 4.26
CA LEU A 397 -12.29 -7.22 4.83
C LEU A 397 -11.63 -7.49 6.20
N LEU A 398 -12.44 -7.68 7.25
CA LEU A 398 -11.99 -8.07 8.59
C LEU A 398 -11.81 -9.60 8.66
N LEU A 399 -10.69 -10.10 8.15
CA LEU A 399 -10.37 -11.53 8.15
C LEU A 399 -9.48 -11.92 9.34
N PRO A 400 -9.66 -13.12 9.92
CA PRO A 400 -8.69 -13.71 10.85
C PRO A 400 -7.28 -13.77 10.28
N SER A 401 -6.25 -13.68 11.14
CA SER A 401 -4.85 -13.74 10.67
C SER A 401 -4.50 -15.06 9.96
N TRP A 402 -5.24 -16.13 10.21
CA TRP A 402 -5.03 -17.43 9.56
C TRP A 402 -5.88 -17.64 8.30
N VAL A 403 -6.86 -16.76 8.03
CA VAL A 403 -7.67 -16.81 6.82
C VAL A 403 -6.92 -16.10 5.69
N ILE A 404 -6.90 -16.74 4.51
CA ILE A 404 -6.21 -16.19 3.35
C ILE A 404 -7.10 -15.11 2.72
N ASN A 405 -6.52 -13.93 2.50
CA ASN A 405 -7.17 -12.89 1.70
C ASN A 405 -6.82 -13.11 0.23
N TRP A 406 -7.68 -13.83 -0.48
CA TRP A 406 -7.46 -14.19 -1.89
C TRP A 406 -7.48 -12.99 -2.85
N ASP A 407 -8.07 -11.86 -2.42
CA ASP A 407 -8.08 -10.63 -3.21
C ASP A 407 -6.76 -9.84 -3.08
N ALA A 408 -6.12 -9.93 -1.92
CA ALA A 408 -4.86 -9.24 -1.63
C ALA A 408 -3.61 -9.91 -2.22
N LEU A 409 -3.74 -11.09 -2.84
CA LEU A 409 -2.62 -11.82 -3.46
C LEU A 409 -2.07 -11.16 -4.75
N SER A 410 -2.52 -9.96 -5.12
CA SER A 410 -2.28 -9.37 -6.44
C SER A 410 -0.83 -8.95 -6.73
N CYS A 411 -0.38 -9.29 -7.95
CA CYS A 411 0.82 -8.87 -8.71
C CYS A 411 1.72 -7.74 -8.14
N GLN A 412 2.60 -8.08 -7.19
CA GLN A 412 3.98 -7.56 -7.01
C GLN A 412 4.56 -8.02 -5.66
N THR A 413 3.72 -8.42 -4.72
CA THR A 413 4.11 -9.15 -3.53
C THR A 413 4.12 -10.64 -3.86
N ARG A 414 5.28 -11.19 -4.20
CA ARG A 414 5.56 -12.62 -3.97
C ARG A 414 6.44 -12.73 -2.72
N PRO A 415 5.96 -12.41 -1.50
CA PRO A 415 6.78 -12.68 -0.34
C PRO A 415 6.78 -14.20 -0.20
N ASN A 416 7.94 -14.80 -0.43
CA ASN A 416 8.32 -16.11 0.09
C ASN A 416 7.75 -17.37 -0.60
N SER A 417 7.09 -17.35 -1.76
CA SER A 417 6.89 -18.61 -2.52
C SER A 417 8.21 -19.25 -2.99
N ARG A 418 9.33 -18.52 -2.95
CA ARG A 418 10.68 -19.10 -3.07
C ARG A 418 11.24 -19.68 -1.76
N ALA A 419 10.73 -19.34 -0.58
CA ALA A 419 11.08 -20.06 0.66
C ALA A 419 10.70 -21.55 0.52
N ALA A 420 9.58 -21.85 -0.13
CA ALA A 420 9.21 -23.22 -0.53
C ALA A 420 10.13 -23.85 -1.60
N LEU A 421 10.80 -23.06 -2.46
CA LEU A 421 11.85 -23.53 -3.37
C LEU A 421 13.16 -23.88 -2.64
N PHE A 422 13.44 -23.21 -1.52
CA PHE A 422 14.58 -23.54 -0.65
C PHE A 422 14.29 -24.73 0.29
N ALA A 423 13.04 -25.13 0.46
CA ALA A 423 12.65 -26.32 1.21
C ALA A 423 12.88 -27.60 0.37
N LYS A 424 14.13 -28.01 0.17
CA LYS A 424 14.48 -29.25 -0.55
C LYS A 424 14.21 -30.54 0.23
N SER A 425 13.80 -30.48 1.51
CA SER A 425 13.68 -31.68 2.34
C SER A 425 12.31 -32.36 2.19
N ARG A 426 12.31 -33.65 1.83
CA ARG A 426 11.14 -34.53 1.92
C ARG A 426 10.66 -34.76 3.37
N MET A 427 11.48 -34.48 4.39
CA MET A 427 11.12 -34.71 5.80
C MET A 427 10.09 -33.70 6.35
N ALA A 428 10.09 -32.45 5.88
CA ALA A 428 9.10 -31.43 6.29
C ALA A 428 7.65 -31.76 5.84
N TYR A 429 7.50 -32.76 4.97
CA TYR A 429 6.20 -33.25 4.48
C TYR A 429 5.49 -34.19 5.44
N ILE A 430 6.28 -34.85 6.28
CA ILE A 430 5.77 -35.85 7.19
C ILE A 430 5.19 -35.05 8.35
N ASN A 431 3.88 -35.18 8.56
CA ASN A 431 3.26 -34.86 9.84
C ASN A 431 3.37 -36.14 10.69
N PRO A 432 4.54 -36.40 11.33
CA PRO A 432 4.82 -37.70 11.90
C PRO A 432 3.93 -37.98 13.13
N PHE A 433 3.39 -36.90 13.70
CA PHE A 433 2.54 -36.91 14.88
C PHE A 433 1.04 -36.95 14.53
N GLY A 434 0.68 -36.85 13.25
CA GLY A 434 -0.72 -36.93 12.79
C GLY A 434 -1.61 -35.77 13.22
N PHE A 435 -1.06 -34.62 13.64
CA PHE A 435 -1.86 -33.48 14.11
C PHE A 435 -2.77 -32.93 13.02
N GLN A 436 -4.05 -32.74 13.35
CA GLN A 436 -5.01 -32.13 12.47
C GLN A 436 -5.41 -30.76 13.03
N PRO A 437 -5.58 -29.73 12.19
CA PRO A 437 -6.13 -28.47 12.65
C PRO A 437 -7.56 -28.69 13.18
N ARG A 438 -7.83 -28.18 14.38
CA ARG A 438 -9.18 -28.18 14.96
C ARG A 438 -9.78 -26.79 14.84
N PHE A 439 -11.09 -26.74 14.58
CA PHE A 439 -11.85 -25.51 14.46
C PHE A 439 -12.88 -25.50 15.59
N GLU A 440 -12.70 -24.59 16.54
CA GLU A 440 -13.58 -24.42 17.69
C GLU A 440 -14.17 -23.01 17.62
N ASP A 441 -15.48 -22.89 17.37
CA ASP A 441 -16.22 -21.63 17.19
C ASP A 441 -15.51 -20.61 16.27
N HIS A 442 -14.70 -19.77 16.90
CA HIS A 442 -13.97 -18.62 16.37
C HIS A 442 -12.46 -18.83 16.53
N MET A 443 -11.92 -20.05 16.48
CA MET A 443 -10.49 -20.32 16.64
C MET A 443 -10.01 -21.44 15.70
N LEU A 444 -8.77 -21.28 15.23
CA LEU A 444 -7.97 -22.34 14.63
C LEU A 444 -6.97 -22.84 15.68
N CYS A 445 -7.12 -24.07 16.13
CA CYS A 445 -6.20 -24.72 17.06
C CYS A 445 -5.23 -25.62 16.28
N ILE A 446 -3.93 -25.34 16.40
CA ILE A 446 -2.86 -26.08 15.72
C ILE A 446 -1.73 -26.41 16.69
N SER A 447 -1.11 -27.57 16.52
CA SER A 447 0.03 -28.00 17.34
C SER A 447 1.35 -27.76 16.60
N GLY A 448 2.34 -27.19 17.29
CA GLY A 448 3.65 -26.90 16.73
C GLY A 448 4.71 -26.70 17.82
N VAL A 449 5.93 -26.34 17.41
CA VAL A 449 7.05 -26.11 18.32
C VAL A 449 7.50 -24.65 18.23
N VAL A 450 7.64 -23.99 19.37
CA VAL A 450 8.37 -22.72 19.43
C VAL A 450 9.85 -23.03 19.37
N VAL A 451 10.49 -22.57 18.30
CA VAL A 451 11.94 -22.68 18.13
C VAL A 451 12.61 -21.62 18.98
N SER A 452 12.28 -20.35 18.78
CA SER A 452 12.90 -19.22 19.49
C SER A 452 12.01 -17.97 19.41
N SER A 453 12.30 -16.94 20.19
CA SER A 453 11.71 -15.60 20.02
C SER A 453 12.62 -14.71 19.17
N VAL A 454 12.04 -13.82 18.36
CA VAL A 454 12.77 -12.76 17.64
C VAL A 454 13.40 -11.81 18.65
N SER A 455 14.73 -11.69 18.64
CA SER A 455 15.49 -10.82 19.54
C SER A 455 15.68 -9.42 18.93
N SER A 456 15.89 -9.35 17.62
CA SER A 456 16.10 -8.10 16.89
C SER A 456 15.62 -8.21 15.44
N SER A 457 15.31 -7.07 14.83
CA SER A 457 14.89 -6.98 13.45
C SER A 457 15.41 -5.70 12.79
N SER A 458 15.81 -5.78 11.52
CA SER A 458 16.35 -4.66 10.77
C SER A 458 15.82 -4.60 9.34
N ARG A 459 15.67 -3.37 8.84
CA ARG A 459 15.27 -3.06 7.46
C ARG A 459 16.30 -2.24 6.68
N THR A 460 17.41 -1.81 7.30
CA THR A 460 18.39 -0.91 6.66
C THR A 460 19.80 -1.50 6.65
N CYS A 461 20.61 -1.15 5.63
CA CYS A 461 21.98 -1.65 5.45
C CYS A 461 22.87 -1.36 6.68
N ASN A 462 22.78 -0.15 7.24
CA ASN A 462 23.60 0.26 8.38
C ASN A 462 23.23 -0.51 9.66
N ASP A 463 21.93 -0.81 9.84
CA ASP A 463 21.46 -1.58 10.99
C ASP A 463 21.77 -3.08 10.81
N ILE A 464 21.78 -3.62 9.59
CA ILE A 464 22.23 -5.00 9.31
C ILE A 464 23.74 -5.11 9.55
N LEU A 465 24.54 -4.14 9.11
CA LEU A 465 25.98 -4.08 9.36
C LEU A 465 26.29 -3.87 10.85
N ALA A 466 25.51 -3.05 11.56
CA ALA A 466 25.61 -2.87 13.01
C ALA A 466 25.20 -4.14 13.77
N LEU A 467 24.13 -4.81 13.35
CA LEU A 467 23.68 -6.08 13.95
C LEU A 467 24.68 -7.20 13.68
N MET A 468 25.27 -7.27 12.48
CA MET A 468 26.37 -8.18 12.16
C MET A 468 27.62 -7.83 12.98
N SER A 469 27.90 -6.54 13.18
CA SER A 469 28.98 -6.07 14.06
C SER A 469 28.73 -6.48 15.51
N ASP A 470 27.51 -6.37 16.03
CA ASP A 470 27.13 -6.73 17.40
C ASP A 470 27.15 -8.25 17.63
N ILE A 471 26.70 -9.04 16.66
CA ILE A 471 26.84 -10.50 16.67
C ILE A 471 28.32 -10.87 16.71
N MET A 472 29.16 -10.23 15.88
CA MET A 472 30.61 -10.44 15.84
C MET A 472 31.31 -9.92 17.12
N HIS A 473 30.76 -8.91 17.80
CA HIS A 473 31.23 -8.42 19.10
C HIS A 473 30.82 -9.35 20.25
N GLY A 474 29.65 -9.98 20.17
CA GLY A 474 29.22 -11.05 21.08
C GLY A 474 30.11 -12.29 21.00
N PHE A 475 30.55 -12.65 19.79
CA PHE A 475 31.59 -13.67 19.57
C PHE A 475 32.94 -13.31 20.22
N ALA A 476 33.28 -12.03 20.29
CA ALA A 476 34.54 -11.55 20.85
C ALA A 476 34.57 -11.50 22.39
N THR A 477 33.41 -11.50 23.05
CA THR A 477 33.28 -11.28 24.49
C THR A 477 32.92 -12.53 25.31
N CYS A 478 32.48 -13.61 24.66
CA CYS A 478 32.24 -14.88 25.33
C CYS A 478 33.52 -15.73 25.44
N ARG A 479 34.00 -15.95 26.67
CA ARG A 479 35.02 -16.99 26.96
C ARG A 479 34.49 -18.37 26.54
N PRO A 480 35.37 -19.30 26.13
CA PRO A 480 34.96 -20.61 25.62
C PRO A 480 34.48 -21.50 26.76
N SER A 481 33.22 -21.35 27.16
CA SER A 481 32.51 -22.34 27.94
C SER A 481 31.22 -22.70 27.20
N LYS A 482 31.29 -23.81 26.45
CA LYS A 482 30.17 -24.61 25.93
C LYS A 482 28.95 -23.79 25.49
N SER A 483 29.11 -23.00 24.44
CA SER A 483 27.98 -22.51 23.66
C SER A 483 27.59 -23.60 22.64
N PRO A 484 26.31 -24.00 22.54
CA PRO A 484 25.82 -24.95 21.53
C PRO A 484 26.15 -24.52 20.10
N VAL A 485 26.37 -23.22 19.87
CA VAL A 485 26.73 -22.64 18.57
C VAL A 485 28.15 -23.05 18.14
N THR A 486 29.06 -23.28 19.09
CA THR A 486 30.44 -23.72 18.77
C THR A 486 30.49 -25.21 18.38
N ASP A 487 29.63 -26.03 19.00
CA ASP A 487 29.44 -27.44 18.62
C ASP A 487 28.63 -27.56 17.30
N LEU A 488 27.72 -26.63 17.04
CA LEU A 488 27.02 -26.47 15.76
C LEU A 488 27.99 -26.12 14.61
N ILE A 489 28.97 -25.23 14.84
CA ILE A 489 30.00 -24.89 13.84
C ILE A 489 30.96 -26.07 13.61
N ARG A 490 31.31 -26.85 14.65
CA ARG A 490 32.09 -28.10 14.48
C ARG A 490 31.33 -29.17 13.71
N ALA A 491 30.03 -29.33 13.98
CA ALA A 491 29.16 -30.26 13.27
C ALA A 491 28.90 -29.83 11.81
N VAL A 492 28.93 -28.53 11.51
CA VAL A 492 28.82 -27.98 10.16
C VAL A 492 30.06 -28.26 9.28
N CYS A 493 31.24 -28.45 9.86
CA CYS A 493 32.48 -28.63 9.09
C CYS A 493 32.99 -30.08 9.00
N LEU A 494 32.48 -31.01 9.80
CA LEU A 494 32.91 -32.41 9.79
C LEU A 494 31.70 -33.35 9.79
N ASP A 495 31.21 -33.71 8.60
CA ASP A 495 30.43 -34.93 8.43
C ASP A 495 31.43 -36.11 8.38
N VAL A 496 32.01 -36.46 9.54
CA VAL A 496 32.72 -37.73 9.73
C VAL A 496 32.39 -38.23 11.14
N GLU A 497 31.66 -39.35 11.22
CA GLU A 497 31.55 -40.14 12.45
C GLU A 497 32.96 -40.48 12.99
N PRO A 498 33.23 -40.33 14.29
CA PRO A 498 34.50 -40.75 14.86
C PRO A 498 34.53 -42.29 14.93
N GLY A 499 35.03 -42.96 13.88
CA GLY A 499 35.18 -44.42 13.94
C GLY A 499 35.49 -45.22 12.68
N LYS A 500 35.54 -44.64 11.47
CA LYS A 500 35.89 -45.42 10.27
C LYS A 500 37.17 -44.89 9.60
N GLN A 501 38.28 -45.53 9.95
CA GLN A 501 39.50 -45.50 9.16
C GLN A 501 39.26 -46.24 7.84
N GLY A 502 39.63 -45.62 6.70
CA GLY A 502 39.90 -46.37 5.49
C GLY A 502 39.53 -45.70 4.18
N ILE A 503 40.58 -45.15 3.54
CA ILE A 503 40.79 -45.07 2.08
C ILE A 503 40.16 -43.88 1.34
N GLY A 504 41.00 -42.86 1.10
CA GLY A 504 41.15 -42.16 -0.19
C GLY A 504 40.10 -41.11 -0.57
N LEU A 505 40.21 -39.88 -0.04
CA LEU A 505 39.39 -38.74 -0.46
C LEU A 505 40.22 -37.48 -0.80
N GLU A 506 41.46 -37.64 -1.26
CA GLU A 506 42.24 -36.52 -1.82
C GLU A 506 41.92 -36.23 -3.31
N THR A 507 41.07 -37.03 -3.95
CA THR A 507 40.79 -36.89 -5.40
C THR A 507 39.34 -36.54 -5.75
N GLN A 508 38.41 -36.45 -4.77
CA GLN A 508 37.02 -36.01 -5.01
C GLN A 508 36.69 -34.61 -4.46
N LEU A 509 37.57 -34.01 -3.66
CA LEU A 509 37.43 -32.61 -3.22
C LEU A 509 37.96 -31.59 -4.26
N LEU A 510 38.57 -32.06 -5.35
CA LEU A 510 39.03 -31.23 -6.47
C LEU A 510 37.93 -30.94 -7.52
N THR A 511 36.68 -31.35 -7.30
CA THR A 511 35.57 -31.15 -8.25
C THR A 511 34.29 -30.57 -7.64
N CYS A 512 34.37 -29.90 -6.49
CA CYS A 512 33.21 -29.24 -5.88
C CYS A 512 33.48 -27.75 -5.66
N ASP A 513 33.23 -26.94 -6.69
CA ASP A 513 33.27 -25.47 -6.75
C ASP A 513 32.17 -24.77 -5.90
N GLY A 514 31.98 -25.18 -4.63
CA GLY A 514 30.82 -24.78 -3.81
C GLY A 514 31.05 -23.65 -2.80
N GLY A 515 32.29 -23.28 -2.49
CA GLY A 515 32.61 -22.37 -1.39
C GLY A 515 32.56 -20.88 -1.77
N PHE A 516 33.21 -20.49 -2.86
CA PHE A 516 33.29 -19.09 -3.30
C PHE A 516 31.92 -18.49 -3.68
N ASP A 517 30.97 -19.34 -4.09
CA ASP A 517 29.67 -18.96 -4.66
C ASP A 517 28.67 -18.42 -3.60
N VAL A 518 28.86 -18.71 -2.30
CA VAL A 518 27.93 -18.25 -1.24
C VAL A 518 28.24 -16.83 -0.76
N PHE A 519 29.52 -16.51 -0.58
CA PHE A 519 29.98 -15.18 -0.18
C PHE A 519 29.73 -14.15 -1.29
N ASP A 520 29.97 -14.53 -2.54
CA ASP A 520 29.77 -13.66 -3.69
C ASP A 520 28.29 -13.33 -3.94
N ARG A 521 27.40 -14.32 -3.73
CA ARG A 521 25.93 -14.12 -3.75
C ARG A 521 25.45 -13.17 -2.67
N PHE A 522 26.00 -13.27 -1.46
CA PHE A 522 25.67 -12.40 -0.33
C PHE A 522 26.11 -10.95 -0.60
N VAL A 523 27.33 -10.76 -1.10
CA VAL A 523 27.91 -9.45 -1.42
C VAL A 523 27.21 -8.78 -2.61
N HIS A 524 26.87 -9.53 -3.66
CA HIS A 524 26.12 -8.99 -4.80
C HIS A 524 24.69 -8.57 -4.45
N ALA A 525 24.00 -9.34 -3.61
CA ALA A 525 22.67 -8.99 -3.12
C ALA A 525 22.71 -7.68 -2.29
N LEU A 526 23.73 -7.50 -1.45
CA LEU A 526 23.95 -6.27 -0.69
C LEU A 526 24.22 -5.05 -1.59
N CYS A 527 25.10 -5.17 -2.58
CA CYS A 527 25.43 -4.08 -3.50
C CYS A 527 24.21 -3.61 -4.30
N ARG A 528 23.43 -4.54 -4.87
CA ARG A 528 22.24 -4.21 -5.69
C ARG A 528 21.09 -3.66 -4.86
N ARG A 529 20.81 -4.25 -3.70
CA ARG A 529 19.72 -3.83 -2.80
C ARG A 529 19.88 -2.40 -2.30
N PHE A 530 21.11 -1.94 -2.10
CA PHE A 530 21.41 -0.64 -1.50
C PHE A 530 21.96 0.38 -2.49
N GLY A 531 21.96 0.07 -3.80
CA GLY A 531 22.49 0.96 -4.84
C GLY A 531 23.97 1.32 -4.63
N LEU A 532 24.73 0.44 -3.98
CA LEU A 532 26.15 0.61 -3.69
C LEU A 532 26.95 0.02 -4.84
N SER A 533 27.97 0.73 -5.31
CA SER A 533 28.95 0.10 -6.20
C SER A 533 29.72 -0.95 -5.42
N MET A 534 30.03 -2.09 -6.06
CA MET A 534 30.89 -3.14 -5.48
C MET A 534 32.15 -2.53 -4.87
N ARG A 535 32.69 -1.51 -5.54
CA ARG A 535 33.85 -0.73 -5.09
C ARG A 535 33.63 -0.06 -3.73
N ARG A 536 32.49 0.58 -3.46
CA ARG A 536 32.20 1.20 -2.14
C ARG A 536 32.02 0.20 -1.02
N LEU A 537 31.44 -0.96 -1.29
CA LEU A 537 31.30 -2.02 -0.28
C LEU A 537 32.68 -2.63 0.05
N LEU A 538 33.49 -2.85 -0.98
CA LEU A 538 34.87 -3.32 -0.86
C LEU A 538 35.76 -2.27 -0.15
N ASP A 539 35.61 -0.97 -0.44
CA ASP A 539 36.30 0.13 0.27
C ASP A 539 35.93 0.16 1.77
N CYS A 540 34.71 -0.25 2.12
CA CYS A 540 34.24 -0.36 3.50
C CYS A 540 34.81 -1.60 4.21
N PHE A 541 34.98 -2.70 3.47
CA PHE A 541 35.71 -3.88 3.92
C PHE A 541 37.22 -3.61 4.10
N ASP A 542 37.83 -2.82 3.22
CA ASP A 542 39.23 -2.38 3.31
C ASP A 542 39.48 -1.45 4.51
N GLN A 543 38.45 -0.72 4.97
CA GLN A 543 38.54 0.09 6.20
C GLN A 543 38.48 -0.77 7.48
N HIS A 544 37.97 -2.00 7.40
CA HIS A 544 37.82 -2.93 8.54
C HIS A 544 38.37 -4.35 8.23
N PRO A 545 39.67 -4.47 7.88
CA PRO A 545 40.26 -5.69 7.34
C PRO A 545 40.26 -6.86 8.33
N GLU A 546 40.32 -6.61 9.65
CA GLU A 546 40.22 -7.68 10.65
C GLU A 546 38.81 -8.28 10.76
N SER A 547 37.76 -7.52 10.43
CA SER A 547 36.38 -8.02 10.42
C SER A 547 36.13 -8.92 9.22
N VAL A 548 36.77 -8.60 8.08
CA VAL A 548 36.74 -9.39 6.85
C VAL A 548 37.55 -10.69 7.01
N HIS A 549 38.74 -10.61 7.61
CA HIS A 549 39.56 -11.80 7.91
C HIS A 549 38.86 -12.74 8.91
N ARG A 550 38.12 -12.18 9.89
CA ARG A 550 37.31 -12.97 10.84
C ARG A 550 36.04 -13.54 10.21
N LEU A 551 35.40 -12.82 9.29
CA LEU A 551 34.27 -13.33 8.49
C LEU A 551 34.72 -14.49 7.58
N TYR A 552 35.87 -14.37 6.92
CA TYR A 552 36.48 -15.44 6.13
C TYR A 552 36.89 -16.65 6.98
N SER A 553 37.42 -16.42 8.18
CA SER A 553 37.80 -17.49 9.11
C SER A 553 36.59 -18.19 9.73
N ALA A 554 35.52 -17.45 10.04
CA ALA A 554 34.26 -17.98 10.56
C ALA A 554 33.47 -18.79 9.51
N LEU A 555 33.67 -18.50 8.22
CA LEU A 555 33.09 -19.25 7.10
C LEU A 555 33.94 -20.47 6.69
N GLY A 556 35.03 -20.78 7.39
CA GLY A 556 35.82 -22.01 7.21
C GLY A 556 36.84 -22.00 6.07
N PHE A 557 37.16 -20.85 5.47
CA PHE A 557 38.10 -20.76 4.33
C PHE A 557 39.59 -20.72 4.72
N GLY A 558 39.90 -20.67 6.02
CA GLY A 558 41.27 -20.49 6.53
C GLY A 558 42.25 -21.65 6.25
N SER A 559 41.77 -22.81 5.79
CA SER A 559 42.62 -23.96 5.43
C SER A 559 43.01 -24.01 3.95
N ILE A 560 42.42 -23.18 3.08
CA ILE A 560 42.65 -23.23 1.62
C ILE A 560 43.71 -22.21 1.17
N PHE A 561 43.95 -21.14 1.93
CA PHE A 561 45.07 -20.23 1.69
C PHE A 561 45.86 -20.01 2.97
N ARG A 562 47.10 -20.54 3.03
CA ARG A 562 48.08 -20.02 3.98
C ARG A 562 48.39 -18.59 3.58
N TRP A 563 47.83 -17.62 4.32
CA TRP A 563 48.28 -16.25 4.25
C TRP A 563 49.79 -16.22 4.61
N PRO A 564 50.67 -15.70 3.74
CA PRO A 564 52.10 -15.68 4.04
C PRO A 564 52.34 -14.81 5.28
N GLN A 565 53.15 -15.31 6.21
CA GLN A 565 53.50 -14.66 7.47
C GLN A 565 54.50 -13.49 7.29
N GLU A 566 54.54 -12.84 6.13
CA GLU A 566 55.32 -11.61 5.92
C GLU A 566 54.47 -10.53 5.23
N PRO A 567 54.65 -9.25 5.59
CA PRO A 567 53.76 -8.17 5.18
C PRO A 567 54.03 -7.80 3.72
N VAL A 568 53.30 -8.43 2.79
CA VAL A 568 53.30 -8.03 1.38
C VAL A 568 52.22 -6.98 1.17
N ASN A 569 52.65 -5.72 1.06
CA ASN A 569 51.82 -4.62 0.59
C ASN A 569 51.27 -4.92 -0.83
N SER A 570 49.99 -4.63 -1.02
CA SER A 570 49.24 -4.55 -2.29
C SER A 570 48.99 -5.84 -3.08
N VAL A 571 47.86 -6.50 -2.77
CA VAL A 571 47.02 -7.11 -3.82
C VAL A 571 45.89 -6.12 -4.10
N THR A 572 45.93 -5.46 -5.26
CA THR A 572 44.89 -4.49 -5.66
C THR A 572 43.65 -5.22 -6.20
N VAL A 573 42.47 -4.63 -5.99
CA VAL A 573 41.13 -5.06 -6.46
C VAL A 573 41.09 -5.47 -7.95
N GLU A 574 42.01 -4.95 -8.76
CA GLU A 574 42.17 -5.25 -10.18
C GLU A 574 42.62 -6.70 -10.45
N SER A 575 43.42 -7.28 -9.54
CA SER A 575 43.82 -8.69 -9.57
C SER A 575 42.63 -9.63 -9.35
N TYR A 576 41.72 -9.26 -8.45
CA TYR A 576 40.50 -10.01 -8.13
C TYR A 576 39.50 -9.98 -9.30
N LEU A 577 39.30 -8.81 -9.92
CA LEU A 577 38.41 -8.65 -11.09
C LEU A 577 38.90 -9.45 -12.31
N THR A 578 40.22 -9.62 -12.46
CA THR A 578 40.82 -10.37 -13.58
C THR A 578 40.64 -11.89 -13.42
N SER A 579 40.58 -12.40 -12.19
CA SER A 579 40.30 -13.81 -11.89
C SER A 579 38.81 -14.16 -12.16
N PHE A 580 37.90 -13.25 -11.82
CA PHE A 580 36.45 -13.39 -12.02
C PHE A 580 36.03 -13.52 -13.49
N GLN A 581 36.78 -12.91 -14.43
CA GLN A 581 36.49 -13.05 -15.86
C GLN A 581 36.83 -14.43 -16.44
N ARG A 582 37.66 -15.24 -15.75
CA ARG A 582 38.17 -16.52 -16.26
C ARG A 582 37.37 -17.77 -15.86
N HIS A 583 36.52 -17.71 -14.83
CA HIS A 583 35.77 -18.88 -14.34
C HIS A 583 34.28 -18.55 -14.17
N LYS A 584 33.43 -18.96 -15.12
CA LYS A 584 31.97 -18.84 -15.04
C LYS A 584 31.33 -20.22 -14.78
N PRO A 585 30.62 -20.44 -13.66
CA PRO A 585 29.91 -21.70 -13.41
C PRO A 585 28.59 -21.83 -14.19
N ASP A 586 28.23 -23.08 -14.49
CA ASP A 586 27.26 -23.53 -15.48
C ASP A 586 25.75 -23.27 -15.21
N ILE A 587 25.11 -22.78 -16.28
CA ILE A 587 23.84 -23.16 -16.95
C ILE A 587 22.53 -23.39 -16.15
N TYR A 588 22.48 -23.72 -14.86
CA TYR A 588 21.19 -23.99 -14.18
C TYR A 588 20.57 -22.81 -13.40
N TYR A 589 21.33 -21.75 -13.11
CA TYR A 589 20.93 -20.70 -12.16
C TYR A 589 20.48 -19.36 -12.76
N ARG A 590 20.52 -19.19 -14.10
CA ARG A 590 20.14 -17.93 -14.76
C ARG A 590 18.62 -17.63 -14.77
N ARG A 591 17.80 -18.46 -14.09
CA ARG A 591 16.33 -18.40 -14.09
C ARG A 591 15.73 -17.46 -13.01
N SER A 592 16.51 -16.79 -12.16
CA SER A 592 15.95 -16.19 -10.93
C SER A 592 16.48 -14.85 -10.41
N ASP A 593 17.43 -14.17 -11.06
CA ASP A 593 18.12 -13.04 -10.41
C ASP A 593 17.23 -11.81 -10.13
N GLU A 594 16.37 -11.37 -11.06
CA GLU A 594 15.51 -10.19 -10.83
C GLU A 594 14.26 -10.48 -9.98
N GLU A 595 13.78 -11.74 -9.94
CA GLU A 595 12.64 -12.12 -9.08
C GLU A 595 13.07 -12.37 -7.62
N LEU A 596 14.36 -12.59 -7.35
CA LEU A 596 14.91 -12.54 -6.01
C LEU A 596 15.04 -11.07 -5.57
N ASP A 597 15.58 -10.21 -6.44
CA ASP A 597 15.85 -8.79 -6.16
C ASP A 597 14.58 -8.01 -5.78
N SER A 598 13.44 -8.19 -6.46
CA SER A 598 12.19 -7.44 -6.15
C SER A 598 11.44 -7.93 -4.90
N ASN A 599 11.66 -9.18 -4.45
CA ASN A 599 10.91 -9.77 -3.34
C ASN A 599 11.59 -9.60 -1.97
N PHE A 600 12.91 -9.42 -1.93
CA PHE A 600 13.61 -9.00 -0.70
C PHE A 600 13.39 -7.51 -0.40
N GLU A 601 12.77 -6.76 -1.31
CA GLU A 601 12.50 -5.35 -1.08
C GLU A 601 11.53 -5.08 0.07
N ASN A 602 10.68 -6.07 0.34
CA ASN A 602 9.60 -6.04 1.31
C ASN A 602 9.81 -7.04 2.47
N LEU A 603 11.05 -7.41 2.81
CA LEU A 603 11.34 -8.32 3.93
C LEU A 603 12.24 -7.64 4.99
N SER A 604 12.13 -8.08 6.24
CA SER A 604 12.98 -7.65 7.35
C SER A 604 13.94 -8.77 7.74
N PHE A 605 15.22 -8.44 7.89
CA PHE A 605 16.19 -9.36 8.48
C PHE A 605 15.93 -9.44 9.98
N PHE A 606 16.03 -10.62 10.57
CA PHE A 606 15.86 -10.80 12.01
C PHE A 606 16.83 -11.82 12.57
N THR A 607 17.10 -11.69 13.87
CA THR A 607 17.77 -12.71 14.67
C THR A 607 16.88 -13.13 15.83
N THR A 608 17.18 -14.29 16.41
CA THR A 608 16.43 -14.86 17.53
C THR A 608 17.29 -14.98 18.78
N GLU A 609 16.66 -15.17 19.94
CA GLU A 609 17.34 -15.37 21.23
C GLU A 609 18.25 -16.60 21.24
N GLU A 610 17.85 -17.68 20.57
CA GLU A 610 18.66 -18.90 20.42
C GLU A 610 19.71 -18.81 19.29
N GLY A 611 19.92 -17.62 18.70
CA GLY A 611 20.98 -17.39 17.72
C GLY A 611 20.63 -17.77 16.27
N TYR A 612 19.36 -18.05 15.96
CA TYR A 612 18.94 -18.21 14.56
C TYR A 612 18.87 -16.86 13.85
N ALA A 613 19.11 -16.87 12.54
CA ALA A 613 19.01 -15.69 11.68
C ALA A 613 18.16 -16.00 10.45
N GLY A 614 17.35 -15.02 10.04
CA GLY A 614 16.38 -15.22 8.98
C GLY A 614 15.84 -13.93 8.35
N TRP A 615 14.95 -14.12 7.39
CA TRP A 615 14.20 -13.08 6.70
C TRP A 615 12.72 -13.32 6.91
N GLY A 616 11.99 -12.33 7.41
CA GLY A 616 10.57 -12.42 7.70
C GLY A 616 9.80 -11.22 7.15
N PRO A 617 8.48 -11.18 7.37
CA PRO A 617 7.63 -10.11 6.86
C PRO A 617 7.94 -8.76 7.52
N PRO A 618 7.64 -7.61 6.88
CA PRO A 618 7.92 -6.30 7.46
C PRO A 618 7.29 -6.13 8.84
N ALA A 619 6.08 -6.64 9.02
CA ALA A 619 5.31 -6.51 10.26
C ALA A 619 5.88 -7.28 11.47
N LEU A 620 6.99 -8.02 11.30
CA LEU A 620 7.64 -8.72 12.40
C LEU A 620 8.17 -7.73 13.46
N LEU A 621 8.03 -8.10 14.72
CA LEU A 621 8.47 -7.35 15.90
C LEU A 621 9.34 -8.22 16.79
N LYS A 622 10.05 -7.57 17.71
CA LYS A 622 10.68 -8.26 18.83
C LYS A 622 9.65 -9.10 19.57
N ASP A 623 10.08 -10.25 20.09
CA ASP A 623 9.30 -11.24 20.84
C ASP A 623 8.28 -12.05 20.02
N ASP A 624 8.13 -11.78 18.71
CA ASP A 624 7.41 -12.69 17.80
C ASP A 624 8.06 -14.08 17.87
N LYS A 625 7.23 -15.12 17.93
CA LYS A 625 7.66 -16.51 18.12
C LYS A 625 7.90 -17.17 16.78
N LEU A 626 9.15 -17.59 16.54
CA LEU A 626 9.51 -18.43 15.43
C LEU A 626 9.04 -19.86 15.71
N CYS A 627 8.04 -20.30 14.97
CA CYS A 627 7.37 -21.58 15.19
C CYS A 627 7.54 -22.50 13.96
N ILE A 628 7.69 -23.80 14.23
CA ILE A 628 7.65 -24.84 13.21
C ILE A 628 6.40 -25.69 13.44
N PHE A 629 5.64 -25.89 12.37
CA PHE A 629 4.43 -26.72 12.38
C PHE A 629 4.68 -27.98 11.53
N PRO A 630 4.62 -29.19 12.11
CA PRO A 630 4.67 -30.43 11.33
C PRO A 630 3.64 -30.43 10.21
N GLY A 631 4.08 -30.59 8.96
CA GLY A 631 3.21 -30.46 7.77
C GLY A 631 3.19 -29.07 7.11
N CYS A 632 3.95 -28.09 7.64
CA CYS A 632 4.27 -26.81 6.98
C CYS A 632 5.76 -26.78 6.60
N ARG A 633 6.10 -26.42 5.35
CA ARG A 633 7.49 -26.44 4.84
C ARG A 633 8.35 -25.27 5.29
N VAL A 634 7.72 -24.23 5.82
CA VAL A 634 8.37 -22.99 6.18
C VAL A 634 8.06 -22.66 7.64
N PRO A 635 9.02 -22.12 8.39
CA PRO A 635 8.73 -21.54 9.70
C PRO A 635 7.71 -20.41 9.60
N LEU A 636 6.84 -20.32 10.59
CA LEU A 636 5.85 -19.26 10.73
C LEU A 636 6.18 -18.39 11.95
N LEU A 637 5.99 -17.08 11.82
CA LEU A 637 6.09 -16.15 12.93
C LEU A 637 4.69 -15.94 13.53
N LEU A 638 4.57 -16.20 14.83
CA LEU A 638 3.35 -15.98 15.60
C LEU A 638 3.55 -14.87 16.62
N ARG A 639 2.56 -14.00 16.77
CA ARG A 639 2.51 -12.98 17.82
C ARG A 639 1.54 -13.41 18.90
N LYS A 640 1.99 -13.40 20.15
CA LYS A 640 1.09 -13.60 21.28
C LYS A 640 0.26 -12.33 21.52
N VAL A 641 -1.05 -12.47 21.60
CA VAL A 641 -2.00 -11.40 21.90
C VAL A 641 -2.87 -11.90 23.05
N ASP A 642 -2.64 -11.39 24.26
CA ASP A 642 -3.30 -11.84 25.49
C ASP A 642 -3.24 -13.37 25.67
N ASP A 643 -4.36 -14.07 25.48
CA ASP A 643 -4.56 -15.52 25.64
C ASP A 643 -4.48 -16.32 24.33
N HIS A 644 -4.30 -15.67 23.18
CA HIS A 644 -4.29 -16.30 21.86
C HIS A 644 -3.08 -15.85 21.02
N PHE A 645 -2.98 -16.39 19.79
CA PHE A 645 -1.93 -16.06 18.84
C PHE A 645 -2.48 -15.46 17.54
N SER A 646 -1.73 -14.53 16.97
CA SER A 646 -1.97 -13.98 15.64
C SER A 646 -0.83 -14.39 14.70
N LEU A 647 -1.17 -14.87 13.51
CA LEU A 647 -0.19 -15.25 12.49
C LEU A 647 0.38 -14.00 11.82
N VAL A 648 1.68 -13.75 11.98
CA VAL A 648 2.37 -12.59 11.38
C VAL A 648 2.72 -12.86 9.91
N GLY A 649 3.19 -14.08 9.62
CA GLY A 649 3.52 -14.56 8.27
C GLY A 649 4.68 -15.55 8.27
N GLN A 650 5.07 -16.01 7.08
CA GLN A 650 6.18 -16.97 6.91
C GLN A 650 7.57 -16.33 7.01
N ALA A 651 8.56 -17.11 7.43
CA ALA A 651 9.96 -16.70 7.53
C ALA A 651 10.91 -17.69 6.83
N TRP A 652 11.97 -17.18 6.20
CA TRP A 652 13.12 -17.98 5.81
C TRP A 652 14.12 -17.97 6.96
N VAL A 653 14.56 -19.14 7.43
CA VAL A 653 15.52 -19.23 8.56
C VAL A 653 16.69 -20.14 8.23
N HIS A 654 17.89 -19.61 8.32
CA HIS A 654 19.10 -20.38 8.09
C HIS A 654 19.20 -21.51 9.13
N GLY A 655 19.55 -22.72 8.68
CA GLY A 655 19.62 -23.91 9.54
C GLY A 655 18.29 -24.62 9.80
N ILE A 656 17.14 -24.10 9.33
CA ILE A 656 15.83 -24.75 9.50
C ILE A 656 15.21 -25.18 8.17
N MET A 657 15.39 -24.37 7.11
CA MET A 657 14.68 -24.51 5.83
C MET A 657 14.90 -25.84 5.08
N TYR A 658 15.99 -26.57 5.34
CA TYR A 658 16.27 -27.87 4.72
C TYR A 658 15.90 -29.06 5.62
N GLY A 659 14.98 -28.83 6.56
CA GLY A 659 14.50 -29.88 7.47
C GLY A 659 15.53 -30.28 8.53
N GLN A 660 16.61 -29.51 8.71
CA GLN A 660 17.66 -29.86 9.66
C GLN A 660 17.16 -29.86 11.12
N TYR A 661 16.07 -29.14 11.40
CA TYR A 661 15.41 -29.16 12.71
C TYR A 661 14.69 -30.48 12.99
N TYR A 662 14.31 -31.26 11.95
CA TYR A 662 13.62 -32.56 12.08
C TYR A 662 14.56 -33.77 12.23
N LYS A 663 15.86 -33.55 12.45
CA LYS A 663 16.85 -34.63 12.57
C LYS A 663 16.69 -35.48 13.84
N ASP A 664 16.09 -34.93 14.90
CA ASP A 664 15.79 -35.62 16.15
C ASP A 664 14.29 -35.47 16.49
N LEU A 665 13.48 -36.41 16.01
CA LEU A 665 12.02 -36.36 16.18
C LEU A 665 11.58 -36.56 17.64
N ASP A 666 12.39 -37.27 18.43
CA ASP A 666 12.08 -37.55 19.83
C ASP A 666 12.23 -36.27 20.67
N GLU A 667 13.28 -35.48 20.45
CA GLU A 667 13.45 -34.18 21.11
C GLU A 667 12.31 -33.19 20.75
N ILE A 668 11.92 -33.14 19.47
CA ILE A 668 10.81 -32.29 19.01
C ILE A 668 9.49 -32.71 19.65
N SER A 669 9.25 -34.02 19.81
CA SER A 669 8.00 -34.55 20.35
C SER A 669 7.67 -34.00 21.73
N HIS A 670 8.68 -33.77 22.58
CA HIS A 670 8.55 -33.24 23.93
C HIS A 670 8.33 -31.72 23.98
N ARG A 671 8.57 -31.00 22.88
CA ARG A 671 8.44 -29.53 22.78
C ARG A 671 7.17 -29.06 22.08
N ILE A 672 6.30 -29.99 21.69
CA ILE A 672 5.05 -29.66 21.01
C ILE A 672 4.09 -28.99 21.98
N GLN A 673 3.52 -27.87 21.54
CA GLN A 673 2.47 -27.16 22.24
C GLN A 673 1.33 -26.80 21.29
N GLU A 674 0.15 -26.58 21.84
CA GLU A 674 -1.02 -26.13 21.11
C GLU A 674 -1.06 -24.59 21.03
N PHE A 675 -1.46 -24.08 19.87
CA PHE A 675 -1.63 -22.66 19.58
C PHE A 675 -3.07 -22.41 19.14
N ASN A 676 -3.72 -21.47 19.79
CA ASN A 676 -5.07 -21.03 19.46
C ASN A 676 -4.98 -19.72 18.68
N LEU A 677 -5.32 -19.76 17.39
CA LEU A 677 -5.36 -18.59 16.52
C LEU A 677 -6.80 -18.11 16.38
N LEU A 678 -7.10 -16.96 16.98
CA LEU A 678 -8.46 -16.43 17.01
C LEU A 678 -8.91 -16.00 15.60
N LEU A 679 -10.16 -16.32 15.25
CA LEU A 679 -10.97 -15.59 14.30
C LEU A 679 -10.91 -14.14 14.77
N ALA A 680 -10.48 -13.20 13.94
CA ALA A 680 -10.73 -11.80 14.28
C ALA A 680 -12.24 -11.68 14.47
N ALA A 681 -12.70 -11.64 15.73
CA ALA A 681 -14.10 -11.62 16.00
C ALA A 681 -14.63 -10.34 15.33
N GLY A 682 -15.55 -10.52 14.38
CA GLY A 682 -16.63 -9.56 14.25
C GLY A 682 -17.08 -9.28 15.67
N HIS A 683 -16.83 -8.06 16.13
CA HIS A 683 -16.95 -7.70 17.54
C HIS A 683 -18.37 -8.06 18.00
N SER A 684 -18.49 -9.16 18.75
CA SER A 684 -19.71 -9.52 19.49
C SER A 684 -19.95 -8.58 20.68
N ASN A 685 -19.07 -7.59 20.86
CA ASN A 685 -19.35 -6.34 21.57
C ASN A 685 -19.60 -5.17 20.59
N ARG A 686 -20.50 -5.32 19.61
CA ARG A 686 -21.24 -4.17 19.09
C ARG A 686 -22.26 -3.72 20.14
N ARG A 687 -21.78 -3.09 21.21
CA ARG A 687 -22.29 -1.72 21.43
C ARG A 687 -21.78 -0.95 20.22
N GLN A 688 -22.67 -0.37 19.42
CA GLN A 688 -22.35 0.46 18.24
C GLN A 688 -20.95 1.09 18.38
N MET A 689 -19.93 0.48 17.75
CA MET A 689 -18.63 1.14 17.64
C MET A 689 -18.86 2.35 16.75
N SER A 690 -18.51 3.51 17.28
CA SER A 690 -18.68 4.76 16.56
C SER A 690 -17.78 4.75 15.33
N SER A 691 -18.12 5.50 14.28
CA SER A 691 -17.24 5.68 13.11
C SER A 691 -15.90 6.37 13.42
N PHE A 692 -15.68 6.73 14.69
CA PHE A 692 -14.43 7.21 15.25
C PHE A 692 -13.49 6.05 15.61
N ASP A 693 -14.02 4.95 16.16
CA ASP A 693 -13.22 3.80 16.60
C ASP A 693 -12.57 3.09 15.41
N SER A 694 -13.23 3.10 14.25
CA SER A 694 -12.68 2.61 12.98
C SER A 694 -11.49 3.44 12.47
N PHE A 695 -11.34 4.70 12.90
CA PHE A 695 -10.15 5.51 12.62
C PHE A 695 -9.07 5.27 13.68
N VAL A 696 -9.46 5.25 14.96
CA VAL A 696 -8.54 5.21 16.11
C VAL A 696 -7.71 3.93 16.16
N GLU A 697 -8.33 2.75 16.00
CA GLU A 697 -7.61 1.49 16.16
C GLU A 697 -6.51 1.26 15.10
N PRO A 698 -6.77 1.44 13.79
CA PRO A 698 -5.72 1.32 12.78
C PRO A 698 -4.62 2.40 12.92
N TRP A 699 -5.00 3.61 13.35
CA TRP A 699 -4.05 4.69 13.62
C TRP A 699 -3.10 4.31 14.77
N ARG A 700 -3.64 3.78 15.87
CA ARG A 700 -2.87 3.27 17.02
C ARG A 700 -1.95 2.13 16.62
N GLN A 701 -2.45 1.17 15.85
CA GLN A 701 -1.66 0.02 15.39
C GLN A 701 -0.46 0.44 14.53
N LYS A 702 -0.66 1.43 13.65
CA LYS A 702 0.42 1.95 12.79
C LYS A 702 1.52 2.63 13.61
N LEU A 703 1.16 3.45 14.61
CA LEU A 703 2.13 4.13 15.49
C LEU A 703 2.94 3.16 16.36
N THR A 704 2.29 2.13 16.91
CA THR A 704 2.97 1.13 17.76
C THR A 704 3.90 0.21 16.97
N SER A 705 3.65 0.00 15.67
CA SER A 705 4.45 -0.93 14.84
C SER A 705 5.70 -0.33 14.18
N GLN A 706 5.89 1.00 14.18
CA GLN A 706 6.95 1.68 13.40
C GLN A 706 7.82 2.65 14.20
N THR A 707 7.70 2.66 15.53
CA THR A 707 8.33 3.67 16.37
C THR A 707 9.81 3.37 16.66
N ARG A 708 10.66 4.40 16.55
CA ARG A 708 12.11 4.36 16.81
C ARG A 708 12.43 5.25 18.01
N ALA A 709 13.43 4.86 18.80
CA ALA A 709 13.95 5.66 19.92
C ALA A 709 14.53 7.01 19.44
N GLY A 710 14.36 8.08 20.23
CA GLY A 710 15.00 9.38 20.00
C GLY A 710 14.08 10.55 19.60
N GLU A 711 12.76 10.40 19.64
CA GLU A 711 11.81 11.51 19.43
C GLU A 711 11.68 12.38 20.70
N PHE A 712 11.33 13.67 20.56
CA PHE A 712 11.15 14.56 21.71
C PHE A 712 9.88 15.39 21.60
N PRO A 713 8.91 15.20 22.50
CA PRO A 713 8.81 14.16 23.54
C PRO A 713 8.36 12.80 22.95
N GLU A 714 8.71 11.71 23.62
CA GLU A 714 8.39 10.35 23.17
C GLU A 714 6.92 9.99 23.42
N TYR A 715 6.24 9.46 22.39
CA TYR A 715 4.85 8.98 22.43
C TYR A 715 4.73 7.53 21.94
N HIS A 716 5.67 6.67 22.33
CA HIS A 716 5.80 5.31 21.77
C HIS A 716 5.03 4.26 22.55
N SER A 717 4.71 4.51 23.83
CA SER A 717 3.98 3.55 24.65
C SER A 717 2.47 3.64 24.43
N ARG A 718 1.79 2.50 24.51
CA ARG A 718 0.32 2.41 24.37
C ARG A 718 -0.40 3.31 25.37
N SER A 719 0.05 3.35 26.62
CA SER A 719 -0.50 4.23 27.66
C SER A 719 -0.37 5.73 27.32
N GLN A 720 0.73 6.13 26.67
CA GLN A 720 0.91 7.51 26.21
C GLN A 720 0.02 7.83 25.01
N LEU A 721 -0.16 6.89 24.06
CA LEU A 721 -1.07 7.07 22.94
C LEU A 721 -2.54 7.16 23.38
N ASP A 722 -2.93 6.33 24.35
CA ASP A 722 -4.28 6.39 24.93
C ASP A 722 -4.53 7.72 25.65
N SER A 723 -3.50 8.32 26.25
CA SER A 723 -3.57 9.68 26.82
C SER A 723 -3.78 10.79 25.78
N LEU A 724 -3.68 10.51 24.48
CA LEU A 724 -3.94 11.49 23.42
C LEU A 724 -5.40 11.47 22.95
N ILE A 725 -6.12 10.37 23.19
CA ILE A 725 -7.52 10.16 22.79
C ILE A 725 -8.41 10.63 23.95
N SER A 726 -9.34 11.54 23.68
CA SER A 726 -10.18 12.14 24.71
C SER A 726 -11.47 12.72 24.12
N SER A 727 -12.13 13.58 24.87
CA SER A 727 -13.25 14.39 24.44
C SER A 727 -12.98 15.86 24.74
N SER A 728 -13.59 16.75 23.97
CA SER A 728 -13.57 18.18 24.23
C SER A 728 -14.93 18.76 23.89
N SER A 729 -15.27 19.92 24.45
CA SER A 729 -16.40 20.70 23.99
C SER A 729 -15.92 21.99 23.33
N PRO A 730 -15.97 22.07 21.98
CA PRO A 730 -15.70 23.31 21.26
C PRO A 730 -16.70 24.39 21.67
N GLN A 731 -16.21 25.57 22.07
CA GLN A 731 -17.06 26.70 22.50
C GLN A 731 -17.27 27.70 21.36
N SER A 732 -16.20 27.98 20.62
CA SER A 732 -16.19 28.98 19.57
C SER A 732 -15.13 28.69 18.52
N PHE A 733 -15.36 29.15 17.30
CA PHE A 733 -14.39 29.18 16.21
C PHE A 733 -14.34 30.59 15.63
N GLU A 734 -13.15 31.18 15.61
CA GLU A 734 -12.92 32.52 15.09
C GLU A 734 -11.92 32.49 13.94
N LEU A 735 -12.24 33.21 12.86
CA LEU A 735 -11.36 33.52 11.74
C LEU A 735 -11.02 35.01 11.75
N GLY A 736 -9.82 35.36 11.29
CA GLY A 736 -9.38 36.75 11.18
C GLY A 736 -7.88 36.86 10.94
N THR A 737 -7.31 38.01 11.25
CA THR A 737 -5.85 38.18 11.31
C THR A 737 -5.32 37.77 12.68
N GLY A 738 -4.01 37.60 12.79
CA GLY A 738 -3.37 37.36 14.09
C GLY A 738 -3.75 38.43 15.12
N ALA A 739 -3.60 39.70 14.76
CA ALA A 739 -3.95 40.82 15.65
C ALA A 739 -5.43 40.84 16.03
N SER A 740 -6.37 40.54 15.10
CA SER A 740 -7.79 40.48 15.44
C SER A 740 -8.11 39.31 16.37
N ILE A 741 -7.57 38.11 16.12
CA ILE A 741 -7.83 36.93 16.97
C ILE A 741 -7.30 37.16 18.39
N TYR A 742 -6.10 37.74 18.53
CA TYR A 742 -5.56 38.06 19.86
C TYR A 742 -6.45 39.06 20.60
N THR A 743 -6.74 40.20 19.98
CA THR A 743 -7.46 41.29 20.66
C THR A 743 -8.92 40.96 20.98
N ASN A 744 -9.58 40.10 20.19
CA ASN A 744 -10.99 39.77 20.39
C ASN A 744 -11.24 38.49 21.20
N SER A 745 -10.28 37.55 21.24
CA SER A 745 -10.46 36.26 21.93
C SER A 745 -9.41 35.98 23.00
N LEU A 746 -8.12 35.98 22.66
CA LEU A 746 -7.08 35.52 23.58
C LEU A 746 -6.79 36.54 24.69
N LEU A 747 -6.65 37.83 24.36
CA LEU A 747 -6.34 38.88 25.34
C LEU A 747 -7.47 39.09 26.36
N PRO A 748 -8.77 39.12 25.95
CA PRO A 748 -9.86 39.09 26.91
C PRO A 748 -9.83 37.88 27.85
N ALA A 749 -9.47 36.69 27.33
CA ALA A 749 -9.34 35.50 28.17
C ALA A 749 -8.20 35.63 29.20
N ILE A 750 -7.05 36.20 28.81
CA ILE A 750 -5.92 36.48 29.71
C ILE A 750 -6.32 37.45 30.84
N LEU A 751 -7.11 38.50 30.54
CA LEU A 751 -7.60 39.42 31.59
C LEU A 751 -8.49 38.74 32.64
N THR A 752 -9.14 37.64 32.28
CA THR A 752 -10.02 36.90 33.20
C THR A 752 -9.29 35.83 34.01
N ALA A 753 -7.98 35.60 33.75
CA ALA A 753 -7.22 34.54 34.40
C ALA A 753 -7.01 34.81 35.89
N GLN A 754 -7.23 33.78 36.71
CA GLN A 754 -7.12 33.89 38.17
C GLN A 754 -5.86 33.22 38.73
N ARG A 755 -5.45 32.09 38.14
CA ARG A 755 -4.40 31.21 38.66
C ARG A 755 -3.28 30.97 37.67
N GLU A 756 -3.59 30.68 36.41
CA GLU A 756 -2.56 30.27 35.44
C GLU A 756 -2.88 30.71 34.00
N VAL A 757 -1.86 31.20 33.31
CA VAL A 757 -1.86 31.50 31.87
C VAL A 757 -0.67 30.80 31.24
N ILE A 758 -0.91 29.91 30.29
CA ILE A 758 0.15 29.28 29.48
C ILE A 758 -0.06 29.68 28.03
N LEU A 759 0.84 30.52 27.49
CA LEU A 759 0.84 30.95 26.10
C LEU A 759 2.02 30.31 25.37
N VAL A 760 1.73 29.41 24.43
CA VAL A 760 2.71 28.83 23.51
C VAL A 760 2.49 29.40 22.11
N THR A 761 3.55 29.87 21.48
CA THR A 761 3.53 30.39 20.10
C THR A 761 4.80 29.99 19.35
N CYS A 762 4.86 30.13 18.03
CA CYS A 762 6.09 29.83 17.29
C CYS A 762 7.01 31.05 17.22
N PHE A 763 6.47 32.18 16.79
CA PHE A 763 7.24 33.38 16.49
C PHE A 763 6.86 34.55 17.39
N TRP A 764 7.87 35.26 17.89
CA TRP A 764 7.73 36.40 18.80
C TRP A 764 8.41 37.64 18.24
N ALA A 765 7.63 38.64 17.86
CA ALA A 765 8.15 39.83 17.21
C ALA A 765 7.48 41.13 17.65
N PRO A 766 8.17 42.29 17.56
CA PRO A 766 7.55 43.59 17.69
C PRO A 766 6.38 43.75 16.71
N SER A 767 5.18 43.97 17.26
CA SER A 767 3.95 44.12 16.49
C SER A 767 2.85 44.78 17.34
N SER A 768 1.75 45.19 16.69
CA SER A 768 0.53 45.64 17.39
C SER A 768 0.00 44.56 18.33
N THR A 769 0.09 43.28 17.95
CA THR A 769 -0.27 42.13 18.79
C THR A 769 0.56 42.07 20.07
N LEU A 770 1.88 42.24 19.97
CA LEU A 770 2.77 42.26 21.15
C LEU A 770 2.48 43.46 22.05
N THR A 771 2.28 44.65 21.46
CA THR A 771 1.91 45.85 22.22
C THR A 771 0.61 45.63 22.98
N ALA A 772 -0.42 45.09 22.32
CA ALA A 772 -1.71 44.79 22.95
C ALA A 772 -1.57 43.73 24.06
N LEU A 773 -0.74 42.70 23.86
CA LEU A 773 -0.44 41.71 24.88
C LEU A 773 0.23 42.35 26.11
N LYS A 774 1.23 43.21 25.91
CA LYS A 774 1.90 43.95 26.99
C LYS A 774 0.89 44.78 27.78
N GLU A 775 0.08 45.59 27.10
CA GLU A 775 -0.95 46.43 27.72
C GLU A 775 -1.97 45.60 28.51
N THR A 776 -2.32 44.42 27.99
CA THR A 776 -3.23 43.49 28.67
C THR A 776 -2.65 42.98 29.98
N VAL A 777 -1.37 42.56 29.97
CA VAL A 777 -0.68 42.08 31.18
C VAL A 777 -0.45 43.23 32.17
N ASP A 778 -0.11 44.43 31.71
CA ASP A 778 0.01 45.63 32.56
C ASP A 778 -1.31 45.93 33.28
N ARG A 779 -2.43 45.91 32.55
CA ARG A 779 -3.76 46.12 33.13
C ARG A 779 -4.13 45.04 34.13
N LEU A 780 -3.83 43.78 33.83
CA LEU A 780 -4.06 42.68 34.75
C LEU A 780 -3.25 42.85 36.05
N ALA A 781 -1.98 43.25 35.94
CA ALA A 781 -1.13 43.54 37.11
C ALA A 781 -1.71 44.70 37.94
N GLN A 782 -2.16 45.77 37.30
CA GLN A 782 -2.77 46.93 37.97
C GLN A 782 -4.08 46.56 38.68
N GLN A 783 -4.96 45.78 38.04
CA GLN A 783 -6.22 45.32 38.64
C GLN A 783 -5.97 44.46 39.87
N ARG A 784 -5.03 43.52 39.77
CA ARG A 784 -4.68 42.64 40.90
C ARG A 784 -4.02 43.41 42.03
N LYS A 785 -3.13 44.35 41.72
CA LYS A 785 -2.51 45.26 42.70
C LYS A 785 -3.57 46.03 43.48
N GLN A 786 -4.60 46.55 42.81
CA GLN A 786 -5.67 47.30 43.48
C GLN A 786 -6.44 46.43 44.49
N VAL A 787 -6.78 45.20 44.13
CA VAL A 787 -7.47 44.25 45.03
C VAL A 787 -6.60 43.87 46.22
N ILE A 788 -5.30 43.68 46.01
CA ILE A 788 -4.32 43.41 47.08
C ILE A 788 -4.21 44.62 48.04
N LEU A 789 -4.22 45.84 47.51
CA LEU A 789 -4.18 47.06 48.33
C LEU A 789 -5.46 47.22 49.17
N GLU A 790 -6.62 46.84 48.63
CA GLU A 790 -7.92 46.96 49.32
C GLU A 790 -8.16 45.86 50.35
N ASN A 791 -7.71 44.62 50.07
CA ASN A 791 -8.08 43.44 50.85
C ASN A 791 -6.90 42.75 51.58
N GLY A 792 -5.67 43.26 51.40
CA GLY A 792 -4.45 42.75 52.02
C GLY A 792 -3.58 41.87 51.10
N PRO A 793 -2.33 41.59 51.50
CA PRO A 793 -1.34 40.87 50.69
C PRO A 793 -1.74 39.43 50.32
N ASP A 794 -2.55 38.78 51.16
CA ASP A 794 -3.00 37.39 50.96
C ASP A 794 -4.37 37.30 50.26
N ALA A 795 -4.91 38.42 49.78
CA ALA A 795 -6.26 38.46 49.19
C ALA A 795 -6.39 37.72 47.85
N LEU A 796 -5.29 37.53 47.13
CA LEU A 796 -5.24 36.83 45.86
C LEU A 796 -4.11 35.80 45.84
N GLU A 797 -4.39 34.61 45.32
CA GLU A 797 -3.35 33.64 44.97
C GLU A 797 -2.41 34.21 43.89
N VAL A 798 -1.14 33.82 43.90
CA VAL A 798 -0.17 34.22 42.86
C VAL A 798 -0.62 33.73 41.49
N LEU A 799 -0.77 34.65 40.54
CA LEU A 799 -1.12 34.33 39.15
C LEU A 799 0.16 33.94 38.41
N ARG A 800 0.20 32.72 37.90
CA ARG A 800 1.33 32.20 37.15
C ARG A 800 1.14 32.44 35.65
N ILE A 801 2.06 33.15 35.02
CA ILE A 801 2.08 33.35 33.56
C ILE A 801 3.32 32.65 32.98
N ARG A 802 3.12 31.81 31.97
CA ARG A 802 4.18 31.13 31.22
C ARG A 802 4.06 31.44 29.74
N ILE A 803 5.08 32.11 29.19
CA ILE A 803 5.16 32.44 27.77
C ILE A 803 6.27 31.60 27.15
N CYS A 804 5.92 30.87 26.10
CA CYS A 804 6.77 29.89 25.45
C CYS A 804 6.78 30.17 23.95
N PHE A 805 7.97 30.36 23.37
CA PHE A 805 8.07 30.56 21.91
C PHE A 805 9.25 29.85 21.29
N SER A 806 9.27 29.70 19.96
CA SER A 806 10.43 29.08 19.31
C SER A 806 11.50 30.09 18.92
N SER A 807 11.08 31.14 18.21
CA SER A 807 12.04 32.11 17.69
C SER A 807 11.53 33.53 17.64
N ARG A 808 12.47 34.48 17.63
CA ARG A 808 12.19 35.93 17.60
C ARG A 808 12.96 36.69 16.53
N SER A 809 14.09 36.13 16.09
CA SER A 809 14.92 36.72 15.05
C SER A 809 15.86 35.66 14.48
N LEU A 810 16.37 35.89 13.26
CA LEU A 810 17.37 35.02 12.66
C LEU A 810 18.64 34.92 13.52
N PHE A 811 19.07 36.03 14.12
CA PHE A 811 20.21 36.06 15.03
C PHE A 811 19.98 35.18 16.27
N GLN A 812 18.80 35.23 16.88
CA GLN A 812 18.48 34.34 18.00
C GLN A 812 18.49 32.87 17.57
N LYS A 813 18.00 32.53 16.37
CA LYS A 813 18.05 31.15 15.86
C LYS A 813 19.50 30.64 15.71
N LEU A 814 20.39 31.45 15.12
CA LEU A 814 21.79 31.07 14.86
C LEU A 814 22.61 30.86 16.13
N PHE A 815 22.27 31.56 17.22
CA PHE A 815 22.99 31.49 18.50
C PHE A 815 22.14 30.86 19.62
N HIS A 816 21.06 30.15 19.27
CA HIS A 816 20.23 29.49 20.27
C HIS A 816 20.97 28.30 20.88
N THR A 817 20.68 28.01 22.15
CA THR A 817 21.18 26.80 22.80
C THR A 817 20.63 25.54 22.13
N SER A 818 21.45 24.49 22.04
CA SER A 818 21.05 23.16 21.60
C SER A 818 20.38 22.33 22.72
N SER A 819 20.27 22.88 23.94
CA SER A 819 19.64 22.20 25.07
C SER A 819 18.16 21.92 24.82
N LYS A 820 17.69 20.73 25.23
CA LYS A 820 16.26 20.38 25.29
C LYS A 820 15.49 21.23 26.30
N ASP A 821 16.17 21.78 27.29
CA ASP A 821 15.59 22.75 28.21
C ASP A 821 15.52 24.15 27.63
N GLY A 822 16.04 24.40 26.44
CA GLY A 822 15.94 25.71 25.79
C GLY A 822 16.58 26.84 26.57
N TYR A 823 16.12 28.07 26.32
CA TYR A 823 16.63 29.28 26.94
C TYR A 823 15.53 29.96 27.77
N ALA A 824 15.75 30.06 29.08
CA ALA A 824 14.89 30.83 29.98
C ALA A 824 15.36 32.29 30.04
N TYR A 825 14.45 33.23 29.81
CA TYR A 825 14.77 34.66 29.80
C TYR A 825 14.73 35.25 31.22
N PRO A 826 15.81 35.91 31.67
CA PRO A 826 15.80 36.58 32.97
C PRO A 826 14.87 37.79 32.98
N PRO A 827 14.38 38.22 34.16
CA PRO A 827 13.46 39.37 34.28
C PRO A 827 13.95 40.67 33.64
N SER A 828 15.26 40.92 33.67
CA SER A 828 15.89 42.09 33.04
C SER A 828 15.70 42.14 31.51
N ALA A 829 15.43 41.00 30.87
CA ALA A 829 15.21 40.91 29.43
C ALA A 829 13.75 41.17 29.02
N TRP A 830 12.79 41.15 29.95
CA TRP A 830 11.36 41.22 29.60
C TRP A 830 10.99 42.55 28.93
N PRO A 831 11.33 43.74 29.46
CA PRO A 831 10.97 45.00 28.82
C PRO A 831 11.83 45.30 27.60
N THR A 832 13.14 45.12 27.75
CA THR A 832 14.14 45.57 26.76
C THR A 832 14.24 44.66 25.55
N LYS A 833 14.12 43.34 25.75
CA LYS A 833 14.27 42.35 24.67
C LYS A 833 12.93 41.79 24.21
N LEU A 834 11.96 41.59 25.10
CA LEU A 834 10.72 40.87 24.78
C LEU A 834 9.50 41.77 24.65
N GLY A 835 9.57 43.05 25.03
CA GLY A 835 8.44 43.98 24.98
C GLY A 835 7.35 43.64 25.99
N LEU A 836 7.70 43.05 27.13
CA LEU A 836 6.80 42.67 28.22
C LEU A 836 6.96 43.60 29.44
N PRO A 837 6.04 43.58 30.41
CA PRO A 837 6.17 44.38 31.64
C PRO A 837 7.43 44.04 32.46
N ASP A 838 7.91 45.00 33.25
CA ASP A 838 9.03 44.78 34.17
C ASP A 838 8.61 43.98 35.42
N LYS A 839 9.61 43.45 36.13
CA LYS A 839 9.39 42.61 37.31
C LYS A 839 8.67 43.36 38.44
N GLU A 840 8.99 44.63 38.65
CA GLU A 840 8.38 45.43 39.72
C GLU A 840 6.87 45.59 39.53
N THR A 841 6.46 45.87 38.28
CA THR A 841 5.06 45.96 37.89
C THR A 841 4.31 44.64 38.12
N LEU A 842 4.94 43.51 37.78
CA LEU A 842 4.34 42.18 37.92
C LEU A 842 4.29 41.70 39.37
N ASP A 843 5.36 41.91 40.14
CA ASP A 843 5.42 41.58 41.57
C ASP A 843 4.33 42.33 42.35
N ALA A 844 4.09 43.61 42.01
CA ALA A 844 3.05 44.41 42.65
C ALA A 844 1.61 43.88 42.43
N GLY A 845 1.40 43.10 41.37
CA GLY A 845 0.13 42.42 41.08
C GLY A 845 0.11 40.95 41.50
N ALA A 846 1.10 40.48 42.26
CA ALA A 846 1.31 39.07 42.58
C ALA A 846 1.27 38.17 41.33
N ILE A 847 2.03 38.53 40.30
CA ILE A 847 2.16 37.77 39.04
C ILE A 847 3.56 37.16 38.93
N ASP A 848 3.62 35.84 38.82
CA ASP A 848 4.85 35.09 38.52
C ASP A 848 4.97 34.83 37.02
N LEU A 849 5.78 35.63 36.32
CA LEU A 849 6.05 35.49 34.89
C LEU A 849 7.30 34.64 34.63
N GLY A 850 7.15 33.61 33.79
CA GLY A 850 8.25 32.85 33.22
C GLY A 850 8.22 32.90 31.69
N VAL A 851 9.36 33.18 31.06
CA VAL A 851 9.47 33.20 29.59
C VAL A 851 10.58 32.27 29.11
N LYS A 852 10.27 31.38 28.17
CA LYS A 852 11.16 30.32 27.70
C LYS A 852 11.13 30.19 26.17
N SER A 853 12.29 29.96 25.55
CA SER A 853 12.35 29.61 24.13
C SER A 853 12.97 28.25 23.84
N LEU A 854 12.39 27.53 22.88
CA LEU A 854 12.88 26.23 22.38
C LEU A 854 13.09 26.29 20.86
N PHE A 855 14.32 26.02 20.43
CA PHE A 855 14.68 25.95 19.02
C PHE A 855 15.75 24.88 18.84
N PHE A 856 15.56 24.00 17.85
CA PHE A 856 16.45 22.86 17.61
C PHE A 856 17.24 23.10 16.32
N LEU A 857 18.57 23.22 16.45
CA LEU A 857 19.46 23.44 15.31
C LEU A 857 19.47 22.20 14.38
N PRO A 858 19.62 22.38 13.05
CA PRO A 858 19.84 23.65 12.35
C PRO A 858 18.56 24.36 11.85
N PHE A 859 17.42 23.66 11.71
CA PHE A 859 16.18 24.23 11.12
C PHE A 859 14.88 23.72 11.75
N SER A 860 14.92 23.21 12.98
CA SER A 860 13.74 22.64 13.63
C SER A 860 13.10 23.65 14.60
N VAL A 861 11.86 24.00 14.28
CA VAL A 861 11.06 25.02 14.96
C VAL A 861 10.00 24.35 15.81
N MET A 862 9.84 24.83 17.05
CA MET A 862 8.68 24.50 17.88
C MET A 862 7.45 25.26 17.37
N HIS A 863 6.66 24.62 16.53
CA HIS A 863 5.54 25.24 15.85
C HIS A 863 4.16 25.19 16.55
N PRO A 864 3.92 24.45 17.66
CA PRO A 864 2.63 24.48 18.36
C PRO A 864 2.22 25.89 18.81
N LYS A 865 0.92 26.15 18.82
CA LYS A 865 0.33 27.43 19.21
C LYS A 865 -0.93 27.16 20.03
N PHE A 866 -0.94 27.57 21.29
CA PHE A 866 -2.10 27.43 22.16
C PHE A 866 -2.02 28.35 23.37
N LEU A 867 -3.18 28.66 23.94
CA LEU A 867 -3.35 29.37 25.20
C LEU A 867 -4.14 28.47 26.15
N ILE A 868 -3.67 28.25 27.37
CA ILE A 868 -4.45 27.62 28.45
C ILE A 868 -4.71 28.67 29.52
N ILE A 869 -5.96 28.80 29.94
CA ILE A 869 -6.38 29.66 31.05
C ILE A 869 -6.91 28.79 32.17
N ASP A 870 -6.30 28.92 33.34
CA ASP A 870 -6.68 28.29 34.61
C ASP A 870 -6.87 26.77 34.54
N ARG A 871 -6.25 26.11 33.54
CA ARG A 871 -6.39 24.67 33.22
C ARG A 871 -7.80 24.22 32.87
N GLU A 872 -8.72 25.15 32.65
CA GLU A 872 -10.14 24.84 32.36
C GLU A 872 -10.49 25.05 30.89
N ARG A 873 -9.86 26.04 30.25
CA ARG A 873 -10.16 26.46 28.89
C ARG A 873 -8.88 26.55 28.09
N ALA A 874 -8.96 26.15 26.83
CA ALA A 874 -7.85 26.32 25.91
C ALA A 874 -8.28 26.93 24.58
N TRP A 875 -7.40 27.74 23.98
CA TRP A 875 -7.52 28.24 22.63
C TRP A 875 -6.39 27.67 21.79
N LEU A 876 -6.68 27.20 20.59
CA LEU A 876 -5.69 26.72 19.61
C LEU A 876 -5.69 27.61 18.37
N PRO A 877 -4.96 28.74 18.39
CA PRO A 877 -4.81 29.62 17.24
C PRO A 877 -3.79 29.08 16.25
N SER A 878 -3.93 29.45 14.98
CA SER A 878 -2.89 29.23 13.95
C SER A 878 -1.90 30.39 13.84
N CYS A 879 -2.19 31.53 14.50
CA CYS A 879 -1.43 32.78 14.46
C CYS A 879 -0.34 32.93 15.53
N ASN A 880 0.69 33.68 15.18
CA ASN A 880 1.82 34.01 16.06
C ASN A 880 1.64 35.35 16.78
N VAL A 881 2.52 35.64 17.75
CA VAL A 881 2.69 37.01 18.29
C VAL A 881 3.61 37.79 17.37
N SER A 882 3.04 38.31 16.28
CA SER A 882 3.81 38.89 15.18
C SER A 882 3.00 39.90 14.37
N TRP A 883 3.59 40.45 13.30
CA TRP A 883 3.07 41.61 12.56
C TRP A 883 2.25 41.24 11.32
N GLU A 884 2.14 39.95 10.98
CA GLU A 884 1.57 39.51 9.73
C GLU A 884 0.04 39.53 9.75
N ALA A 885 -0.54 40.29 8.82
CA ALA A 885 -1.96 40.23 8.51
C ALA A 885 -2.27 39.03 7.59
N TRP A 886 -2.12 37.81 8.12
CA TRP A 886 -2.50 36.57 7.42
C TRP A 886 -3.87 36.08 7.89
N LEU A 887 -4.58 35.35 7.03
CA LEU A 887 -5.84 34.72 7.39
C LEU A 887 -5.54 33.49 8.22
N GLU A 888 -6.04 33.50 9.45
CA GLU A 888 -5.80 32.55 10.51
C GLU A 888 -7.13 32.12 11.12
N GLY A 889 -7.10 31.06 11.90
CA GLY A 889 -8.22 30.57 12.68
C GLY A 889 -7.83 30.19 14.11
N CYS A 890 -8.81 30.20 15.00
CA CYS A 890 -8.69 29.84 16.40
C CYS A 890 -9.94 29.09 16.87
N VAL A 891 -9.74 27.96 17.55
CA VAL A 891 -10.82 27.23 18.23
C VAL A 891 -10.64 27.33 19.73
N GLU A 892 -11.72 27.64 20.44
CA GLU A 892 -11.82 27.54 21.90
C GLU A 892 -12.40 26.19 22.28
N ILE A 893 -11.78 25.50 23.24
CA ILE A 893 -12.22 24.20 23.76
C ILE A 893 -12.26 24.18 25.29
N GLN A 894 -13.14 23.33 25.81
CA GLN A 894 -13.22 22.94 27.22
C GLN A 894 -13.24 21.42 27.37
N GLY A 895 -13.06 20.92 28.59
CA GLY A 895 -13.12 19.49 28.90
C GLY A 895 -11.78 18.78 28.83
N ASN A 896 -11.82 17.46 28.82
CA ASN A 896 -10.66 16.58 29.08
C ASN A 896 -9.49 16.77 28.09
N ALA A 897 -9.73 17.25 26.87
CA ALA A 897 -8.65 17.56 25.93
C ALA A 897 -7.73 18.72 26.41
N VAL A 898 -8.19 19.58 27.34
CA VAL A 898 -7.35 20.60 27.98
C VAL A 898 -6.28 19.95 28.85
N ASP A 899 -6.60 18.85 29.54
CA ASP A 899 -5.64 18.08 30.33
C ASP A 899 -4.58 17.41 29.43
N ASN A 900 -5.00 16.88 28.28
CA ASN A 900 -4.07 16.32 27.30
C ASN A 900 -3.09 17.38 26.77
N LEU A 901 -3.60 18.59 26.51
CA LEU A 901 -2.80 19.73 26.08
C LEU A 901 -1.84 20.21 27.18
N LEU A 902 -2.28 20.22 28.43
CA LEU A 902 -1.44 20.52 29.59
C LEU A 902 -0.34 19.46 29.79
N ALA A 903 -0.66 18.18 29.59
CA ALA A 903 0.32 17.09 29.65
C ALA A 903 1.33 17.17 28.49
N PHE A 904 0.91 17.63 27.31
CA PHE A 904 1.82 17.97 26.22
C PHE A 904 2.75 19.13 26.63
N TYR A 905 2.20 20.21 27.18
CA TYR A 905 2.98 21.36 27.68
C TYR A 905 4.03 20.94 28.72
N GLN A 906 3.61 20.20 29.76
CA GLN A 906 4.48 19.68 30.81
C GLN A 906 5.65 18.90 30.22
N ARG A 907 5.39 17.94 29.32
CA ARG A 907 6.43 17.09 28.74
C ARG A 907 7.49 17.85 27.93
N VAL A 908 7.13 19.00 27.36
CA VAL A 908 7.99 19.72 26.42
C VAL A 908 8.63 20.95 27.03
N TRP A 909 7.86 21.80 27.69
CA TRP A 909 8.34 23.08 28.22
C TRP A 909 8.69 23.01 29.70
N GLU A 910 8.01 22.17 30.48
CA GLU A 910 8.19 22.15 31.93
C GLU A 910 8.02 20.76 32.57
N PRO A 911 9.00 19.85 32.41
CA PRO A 911 8.90 18.49 32.93
C PRO A 911 8.77 18.39 34.45
N SER A 912 9.24 19.41 35.17
CA SER A 912 9.16 19.50 36.63
C SER A 912 7.82 20.01 37.15
N LEU A 913 6.87 20.37 36.27
CA LEU A 913 5.55 20.82 36.68
C LEU A 913 4.80 19.68 37.36
N ASP A 914 4.41 19.85 38.62
CA ASP A 914 3.55 18.90 39.33
C ASP A 914 2.10 19.08 38.89
N THR A 915 1.59 18.12 38.11
CA THR A 915 0.19 18.09 37.64
C THR A 915 -0.77 17.44 38.63
N SER A 916 -0.28 16.80 39.70
CA SER A 916 -1.11 16.09 40.68
C SER A 916 -1.79 16.99 41.72
N ARG A 917 -1.25 18.20 41.95
CA ARG A 917 -1.70 19.13 43.01
C ARG A 917 -3.00 19.91 42.76
N LEU A 918 -3.69 19.72 41.64
CA LEU A 918 -4.70 20.69 41.16
C LEU A 918 -6.14 20.18 40.98
N ILE A 919 -6.50 19.09 41.65
CA ILE A 919 -7.91 18.75 41.94
C ILE A 919 -8.28 19.26 43.35
N GLY A 920 -7.81 20.46 43.70
CA GLY A 920 -8.24 21.19 44.90
C GLY A 920 -9.57 21.91 44.61
N ALA A 921 -10.54 21.77 45.51
CA ALA A 921 -11.95 22.11 45.36
C ALA A 921 -12.28 23.39 44.54
N ARG A 922 -13.32 23.26 43.71
CA ARG A 922 -13.97 24.27 42.85
C ARG A 922 -14.61 25.46 43.59
N GLN A 923 -14.25 25.74 44.84
CA GLN A 923 -14.93 26.71 45.68
C GLN A 923 -13.99 27.84 46.07
N ASP A 924 -14.51 29.07 46.02
CA ASP A 924 -13.89 30.36 46.34
C ASP A 924 -13.13 31.06 45.20
N ARG A 925 -13.86 31.45 44.15
CA ARG A 925 -13.42 32.49 43.20
C ARG A 925 -13.75 33.87 43.78
N VAL A 926 -12.75 34.71 44.00
CA VAL A 926 -12.98 36.15 44.19
C VAL A 926 -13.36 36.74 42.83
N PRO A 927 -14.57 37.29 42.63
CA PRO A 927 -14.92 37.93 41.38
C PRO A 927 -14.10 39.22 41.25
N LEU A 928 -13.04 39.18 40.45
CA LEU A 928 -12.46 40.41 39.94
C LEU A 928 -13.55 41.10 39.12
N SER A 929 -13.90 42.36 39.40
CA SER A 929 -14.82 43.12 38.54
C SER A 929 -14.10 43.44 37.23
N VAL A 930 -13.98 42.46 36.35
CA VAL A 930 -13.25 42.60 35.09
C VAL A 930 -14.14 43.36 34.11
N SER A 931 -13.98 44.67 34.06
CA SER A 931 -14.50 45.44 32.95
C SER A 931 -13.55 45.25 31.76
N ALA A 932 -13.96 44.46 30.77
CA ALA A 932 -13.28 44.37 29.47
C ALA A 932 -13.38 45.68 28.66
N VAL A 933 -14.03 46.71 29.20
CA VAL A 933 -14.19 48.03 28.58
C VAL A 933 -12.82 48.70 28.44
N GLY A 934 -12.43 48.99 27.20
CA GLY A 934 -11.23 49.78 26.87
C GLY A 934 -10.04 49.01 26.31
N LEU A 935 -10.13 47.70 26.06
CA LEU A 935 -9.17 47.04 25.15
C LEU A 935 -9.46 47.50 23.72
N ASN A 936 -8.44 47.99 23.01
CA ASN A 936 -8.58 48.36 21.60
C ASN A 936 -8.76 47.09 20.75
N SER A 937 -10.01 46.74 20.46
CA SER A 937 -10.33 45.62 19.58
C SER A 937 -9.89 45.92 18.15
N ILE A 938 -9.02 45.08 17.58
CA ILE A 938 -8.63 45.18 16.18
C ILE A 938 -9.63 44.37 15.36
N LEU A 939 -10.28 45.01 14.38
CA LEU A 939 -11.25 44.36 13.50
C LEU A 939 -10.62 44.07 12.13
N SER A 940 -10.70 42.82 11.70
CA SER A 940 -10.35 42.42 10.33
C SER A 940 -11.63 42.33 9.47
N PRO A 941 -11.61 42.75 8.19
CA PRO A 941 -12.71 42.52 7.26
C PRO A 941 -12.99 41.04 6.98
N ALA A 942 -12.04 40.15 7.32
CA ALA A 942 -12.18 38.71 7.23
C ALA A 942 -12.70 38.08 8.52
N ARG A 943 -12.99 38.88 9.56
CA ARG A 943 -13.41 38.35 10.85
C ARG A 943 -14.73 37.58 10.75
N ARG A 944 -14.75 36.35 11.23
CA ARG A 944 -15.97 35.55 11.46
C ARG A 944 -15.87 34.92 12.83
N PHE A 945 -16.92 35.05 13.62
CA PHE A 945 -17.02 34.43 14.93
C PHE A 945 -18.24 33.53 14.95
N SER A 946 -18.02 32.24 15.19
CA SER A 946 -19.06 31.24 15.27
C SER A 946 -19.08 30.66 16.68
N ARG A 947 -20.19 30.85 17.39
CA ARG A 947 -20.44 30.15 18.65
C ARG A 947 -20.89 28.73 18.35
N MET A 948 -20.39 27.76 19.11
CA MET A 948 -20.72 26.35 18.95
C MET A 948 -21.78 25.92 19.95
N ALA A 949 -22.54 24.87 19.60
CA ALA A 949 -23.27 24.10 20.60
C ALA A 949 -22.23 23.47 21.53
N ASN A 950 -22.34 23.73 22.84
CA ASN A 950 -21.42 23.27 23.89
C ASN A 950 -21.58 21.74 24.10
N GLU A 951 -21.31 20.97 23.05
CA GLU A 951 -21.49 19.53 22.97
C GLU A 951 -20.15 18.81 23.18
N GLU A 952 -20.20 17.68 23.87
CA GLU A 952 -19.04 16.84 24.04
C GLU A 952 -18.70 16.12 22.73
N THR A 953 -17.51 16.40 22.19
CA THR A 953 -17.02 15.94 20.89
C THR A 953 -15.80 15.04 21.08
N PRO A 954 -15.80 13.81 20.53
CA PRO A 954 -14.61 12.96 20.50
C PRO A 954 -13.44 13.68 19.83
N THR A 955 -12.29 13.72 20.51
CA THR A 955 -11.16 14.57 20.15
C THR A 955 -9.84 13.83 20.35
N ILE A 956 -8.91 13.95 19.40
CA ILE A 956 -7.55 13.39 19.52
C ILE A 956 -6.54 14.53 19.44
N LEU A 957 -5.63 14.59 20.41
CA LEU A 957 -4.47 15.46 20.37
C LEU A 957 -3.35 14.78 19.57
N LEU A 958 -2.82 15.45 18.55
CA LEU A 958 -1.92 14.87 17.57
C LEU A 958 -0.57 15.59 17.58
N PRO A 959 0.32 15.30 18.56
CA PRO A 959 1.66 15.88 18.57
C PRO A 959 2.53 15.31 17.44
N SER A 960 3.46 16.13 16.95
CA SER A 960 4.52 15.70 16.04
C SER A 960 5.87 16.04 16.63
N SER A 961 6.52 15.03 17.23
CA SER A 961 7.73 15.19 18.06
C SER A 961 9.05 15.15 17.28
N HIS A 962 9.01 15.03 15.95
CA HIS A 962 10.22 14.81 15.15
C HIS A 962 11.01 16.10 14.90
N HIS A 963 12.32 15.96 14.74
CA HIS A 963 13.17 17.02 14.19
C HIS A 963 14.32 16.47 13.35
N ARG A 964 14.10 16.35 12.06
CA ARG A 964 15.13 15.82 11.15
C ARG A 964 15.85 16.95 10.43
N ASN A 965 17.14 16.74 10.17
CA ASN A 965 17.91 17.65 9.31
C ASN A 965 17.33 17.59 7.89
N PRO A 966 16.91 18.74 7.29
CA PRO A 966 16.33 18.79 5.95
C PRO A 966 17.26 18.27 4.84
N TRP A 967 18.58 18.33 5.04
CA TRP A 967 19.58 17.95 4.05
C TRP A 967 20.11 16.52 4.19
N ALA A 968 19.72 15.82 5.26
CA ALA A 968 20.03 14.41 5.39
C ALA A 968 19.01 13.58 4.58
N PHE A 969 19.50 12.54 3.90
CA PHE A 969 18.63 11.62 3.18
C PHE A 969 17.84 10.78 4.18
N HIS A 970 16.52 11.00 4.24
CA HIS A 970 15.59 10.24 5.07
C HIS A 970 14.71 9.39 4.17
N PRO A 971 14.97 8.07 4.06
CA PRO A 971 14.22 7.21 3.15
C PRO A 971 12.76 6.96 3.61
N MET A 972 12.41 7.28 4.86
CA MET A 972 11.07 7.06 5.42
C MET A 972 10.49 8.32 6.06
N LEU A 973 9.19 8.52 5.92
CA LEU A 973 8.42 9.58 6.59
C LEU A 973 8.46 9.38 8.13
N PRO A 974 8.62 10.44 8.95
CA PRO A 974 8.43 10.32 10.39
C PRO A 974 7.02 9.82 10.74
N CYS A 975 6.96 8.79 11.57
CA CYS A 975 5.71 8.15 11.99
C CYS A 975 5.17 8.81 13.26
N THR A 976 4.88 10.11 13.18
CA THR A 976 4.31 10.85 14.31
C THR A 976 2.78 10.75 14.35
N PRO A 977 2.16 10.91 15.53
CA PRO A 977 0.71 10.96 15.68
C PRO A 977 0.01 11.82 14.61
N LEU A 978 0.50 13.04 14.37
CA LEU A 978 -0.05 13.95 13.36
C LEU A 978 0.13 13.47 11.91
N ASN A 979 1.34 13.05 11.53
CA ASN A 979 1.63 12.62 10.16
C ASN A 979 0.79 11.38 9.80
N VAL A 980 0.73 10.41 10.71
CA VAL A 980 -0.04 9.18 10.52
C VAL A 980 -1.54 9.49 10.45
N ALA A 981 -2.06 10.36 11.32
CA ALA A 981 -3.45 10.78 11.27
C ALA A 981 -3.79 11.47 9.94
N THR A 982 -2.95 12.41 9.50
CA THR A 982 -3.17 13.18 8.26
C THR A 982 -3.26 12.28 7.03
N LEU A 983 -2.33 11.32 6.89
CA LEU A 983 -2.33 10.40 5.76
C LEU A 983 -3.49 9.41 5.85
N ARG A 984 -3.85 8.93 7.04
CA ARG A 984 -5.01 8.05 7.22
C ARG A 984 -6.33 8.74 6.91
N LEU A 985 -6.46 10.03 7.21
CA LEU A 985 -7.63 10.82 6.83
C LEU A 985 -7.82 10.86 5.30
N LEU A 986 -6.74 10.99 4.53
CA LEU A 986 -6.81 10.95 3.06
C LEU A 986 -7.14 9.56 2.54
N GLU A 987 -6.59 8.52 3.17
CA GLU A 987 -6.79 7.12 2.79
C GLU A 987 -8.23 6.65 3.05
N LEU A 988 -8.81 7.04 4.18
CA LEU A 988 -10.15 6.66 4.62
C LEU A 988 -11.25 7.61 4.11
N ALA A 989 -10.90 8.67 3.37
CA ALA A 989 -11.88 9.57 2.80
C ALA A 989 -12.78 8.84 1.79
N GLU A 990 -14.09 9.02 1.92
CA GLU A 990 -15.10 8.35 1.10
C GLU A 990 -15.79 9.30 0.12
N LYS A 991 -15.96 10.58 0.49
CA LYS A 991 -16.78 11.54 -0.24
C LYS A 991 -16.03 12.81 -0.58
N SER A 992 -15.42 13.45 0.41
CA SER A 992 -14.76 14.73 0.18
C SER A 992 -13.62 15.03 1.14
N VAL A 993 -12.63 15.75 0.63
CA VAL A 993 -11.48 16.27 1.35
C VAL A 993 -11.34 17.76 1.04
N TYR A 994 -11.38 18.60 2.08
CA TYR A 994 -11.05 20.01 1.98
C TYR A 994 -9.73 20.26 2.72
N ILE A 995 -8.75 20.84 2.04
CA ILE A 995 -7.46 21.21 2.61
C ILE A 995 -7.23 22.70 2.41
N GLN A 996 -7.08 23.43 3.51
CA GLN A 996 -6.53 24.78 3.51
C GLN A 996 -5.22 24.77 4.27
N THR A 997 -4.14 25.16 3.58
CA THR A 997 -2.78 25.08 4.09
C THR A 997 -1.96 26.25 3.55
N PRO A 998 -0.97 26.80 4.27
CA PRO A 998 -0.12 27.86 3.73
C PRO A 998 0.69 27.39 2.52
N ASN A 999 1.28 26.19 2.66
CA ASN A 999 2.16 25.55 1.70
C ASN A 999 1.76 24.08 1.49
N LEU A 1000 2.06 23.53 0.31
CA LEU A 1000 1.84 22.13 -0.05
C LEU A 1000 3.04 21.61 -0.86
N THR A 1001 3.97 20.92 -0.20
CA THR A 1001 5.22 20.43 -0.84
C THR A 1001 5.59 18.99 -0.50
N THR A 1002 4.87 18.33 0.41
CA THR A 1002 5.13 16.93 0.77
C THR A 1002 4.55 15.98 -0.26
N SER A 1003 5.37 15.08 -0.83
CA SER A 1003 4.92 14.08 -1.80
C SER A 1003 3.86 13.15 -1.23
N ALA A 1004 4.02 12.67 0.01
CA ALA A 1004 3.06 11.76 0.65
C ALA A 1004 1.62 12.32 0.69
N VAL A 1005 1.46 13.62 0.91
CA VAL A 1005 0.13 14.27 0.86
C VAL A 1005 -0.37 14.39 -0.56
N LEU A 1006 0.50 14.75 -1.52
CA LEU A 1006 0.13 14.81 -2.95
C LEU A 1006 -0.28 13.44 -3.51
N ASP A 1007 0.39 12.38 -3.07
CA ASP A 1007 0.10 11.00 -3.45
C ASP A 1007 -1.24 10.56 -2.84
N GLY A 1008 -1.45 10.79 -1.54
CA GLY A 1008 -2.73 10.52 -0.89
C GLY A 1008 -3.91 11.30 -1.50
N ILE A 1009 -3.69 12.54 -1.97
CA ILE A 1009 -4.71 13.31 -2.70
C ILE A 1009 -5.05 12.64 -4.04
N ILE A 1010 -4.04 12.19 -4.81
CA ILE A 1010 -4.28 11.50 -6.09
C ILE A 1010 -5.02 10.19 -5.86
N GLU A 1011 -4.62 9.41 -4.86
CA GLU A 1011 -5.30 8.16 -4.50
C GLU A 1011 -6.76 8.41 -4.10
N ALA A 1012 -7.06 9.48 -3.35
CA ALA A 1012 -8.43 9.87 -3.03
C ALA A 1012 -9.24 10.23 -4.28
N LEU A 1013 -8.68 11.06 -5.17
CA LEU A 1013 -9.31 11.43 -6.45
C LEU A 1013 -9.56 10.22 -7.35
N GLU A 1014 -8.65 9.24 -7.36
CA GLU A 1014 -8.80 7.97 -8.08
C GLU A 1014 -9.97 7.14 -7.57
N ARG A 1015 -10.22 7.16 -6.25
CA ARG A 1015 -11.38 6.52 -5.61
C ARG A 1015 -12.70 7.27 -5.80
N GLY A 1016 -12.67 8.46 -6.40
CA GLY A 1016 -13.86 9.28 -6.64
C GLY A 1016 -14.18 10.30 -5.54
N VAL A 1017 -13.22 10.56 -4.64
CA VAL A 1017 -13.36 11.54 -3.56
C VAL A 1017 -13.10 12.95 -4.09
N ASP A 1018 -14.00 13.89 -3.83
CA ASP A 1018 -13.82 15.29 -4.24
C ASP A 1018 -12.76 15.98 -3.37
N VAL A 1019 -11.78 16.63 -3.98
CA VAL A 1019 -10.70 17.31 -3.27
C VAL A 1019 -10.69 18.81 -3.58
N THR A 1020 -10.84 19.63 -2.55
CA THR A 1020 -10.69 21.09 -2.63
C THR A 1020 -9.44 21.54 -1.87
N ILE A 1021 -8.58 22.31 -2.53
CA ILE A 1021 -7.33 22.83 -1.98
C ILE A 1021 -7.31 24.35 -2.05
N VAL A 1022 -7.09 25.01 -0.91
CA VAL A 1022 -6.86 26.46 -0.81
C VAL A 1022 -5.47 26.70 -0.23
N THR A 1023 -4.59 27.38 -0.97
CA THR A 1023 -3.21 27.64 -0.52
C THR A 1023 -2.68 28.99 -0.99
N SER A 1024 -1.54 29.43 -0.48
CA SER A 1024 -0.89 30.68 -0.93
C SER A 1024 0.20 30.38 -1.99
N LYS A 1025 0.33 31.23 -3.03
CA LYS A 1025 1.28 30.97 -4.14
C LYS A 1025 2.75 31.23 -3.77
N ASN A 1026 3.01 32.36 -3.11
CA ASN A 1026 4.36 32.90 -2.90
C ASN A 1026 4.74 32.98 -1.41
N MET A 1027 4.05 32.25 -0.55
CA MET A 1027 4.30 32.30 0.89
C MET A 1027 5.56 31.52 1.25
N MET A 1028 6.47 32.10 2.04
CA MET A 1028 7.64 31.39 2.59
C MET A 1028 8.51 30.65 1.55
N LEU A 1029 8.69 31.22 0.35
CA LEU A 1029 9.41 30.57 -0.76
C LEU A 1029 10.82 30.08 -0.40
N LEU A 1030 11.58 30.88 0.36
CA LEU A 1030 12.93 30.50 0.77
C LEU A 1030 12.93 29.24 1.64
N GLU A 1031 12.01 29.14 2.58
CA GLU A 1031 11.88 27.97 3.45
C GLU A 1031 11.48 26.73 2.64
N GLN A 1032 10.56 26.88 1.68
CA GLN A 1032 10.19 25.78 0.78
C GLN A 1032 11.39 25.28 -0.03
N ILE A 1033 12.24 26.19 -0.53
CA ILE A 1033 13.45 25.81 -1.26
C ILE A 1033 14.44 25.12 -0.33
N VAL A 1034 14.70 25.67 0.86
CA VAL A 1034 15.69 25.12 1.81
C VAL A 1034 15.28 23.74 2.32
N THR A 1035 13.99 23.54 2.60
CA THR A 1035 13.50 22.30 3.23
C THR A 1035 13.09 21.24 2.21
N ALA A 1036 12.57 21.65 1.04
CA ALA A 1036 11.96 20.75 0.05
C ALA A 1036 12.58 20.79 -1.35
N LEU A 1037 13.49 21.72 -1.63
CA LEU A 1037 14.09 21.89 -2.97
C LEU A 1037 13.03 22.06 -4.09
N THR A 1038 11.82 22.49 -3.71
CA THR A 1038 10.67 22.70 -4.61
C THR A 1038 9.78 23.79 -4.04
N THR A 1039 8.70 24.12 -4.75
CA THR A 1039 7.71 25.12 -4.31
C THR A 1039 6.30 24.59 -4.47
N THR A 1040 5.37 25.13 -3.69
CA THR A 1040 3.94 24.83 -3.73
C THR A 1040 3.38 24.99 -5.13
N ALA A 1041 3.80 26.04 -5.87
CA ALA A 1041 3.37 26.26 -7.24
C ALA A 1041 3.82 25.14 -8.20
N LEU A 1042 5.02 24.59 -8.03
CA LEU A 1042 5.52 23.46 -8.84
C LEU A 1042 4.82 22.16 -8.46
N CYS A 1043 4.62 21.91 -7.16
CA CYS A 1043 3.89 20.76 -6.65
C CYS A 1043 2.44 20.75 -7.14
N LEU A 1044 1.73 21.87 -7.07
CA LEU A 1044 0.38 22.01 -7.61
C LEU A 1044 0.32 21.80 -9.13
N ARG A 1045 1.30 22.33 -9.89
CA ARG A 1045 1.38 22.04 -11.32
C ARG A 1045 1.57 20.54 -11.59
N SER A 1046 2.41 19.87 -10.80
CA SER A 1046 2.60 18.42 -10.89
C SER A 1046 1.31 17.67 -10.57
N LEU A 1047 0.62 18.05 -9.48
CA LEU A 1047 -0.66 17.48 -9.06
C LEU A 1047 -1.72 17.63 -10.15
N ILE A 1048 -1.92 18.84 -10.67
CA ILE A 1048 -2.87 19.12 -11.75
C ILE A 1048 -2.52 18.30 -12.98
N ARG A 1049 -1.25 18.19 -13.39
CA ARG A 1049 -0.85 17.34 -14.53
C ARG A 1049 -1.11 15.86 -14.28
N ARG A 1050 -0.91 15.36 -13.06
CA ARG A 1050 -1.23 13.97 -12.68
C ARG A 1050 -2.73 13.74 -12.76
N TYR A 1051 -3.52 14.65 -12.17
CA TYR A 1051 -4.98 14.63 -12.25
C TYR A 1051 -5.50 14.72 -13.68
N THR A 1052 -5.02 15.64 -14.50
CA THR A 1052 -5.47 15.77 -15.91
C THR A 1052 -5.13 14.53 -16.71
N ARG A 1053 -3.99 13.87 -16.47
CA ARG A 1053 -3.69 12.58 -17.11
C ARG A 1053 -4.66 11.49 -16.67
N LEU A 1054 -4.94 11.42 -15.38
CA LEU A 1054 -5.92 10.48 -14.81
C LEU A 1054 -7.32 10.72 -15.41
N ALA A 1055 -7.80 11.96 -15.37
CA ALA A 1055 -9.08 12.37 -15.92
C ALA A 1055 -9.14 12.13 -17.44
N LYS A 1056 -8.12 12.51 -18.21
CA LYS A 1056 -8.07 12.25 -19.65
C LYS A 1056 -8.05 10.77 -19.99
N SER A 1057 -7.29 9.95 -19.25
CA SER A 1057 -7.30 8.49 -19.42
C SER A 1057 -8.71 7.94 -19.21
N ARG A 1058 -9.41 8.39 -18.17
CA ARG A 1058 -10.80 7.99 -17.89
C ARG A 1058 -11.81 8.57 -18.87
N SER A 1059 -11.67 9.82 -19.32
CA SER A 1059 -12.53 10.44 -20.32
C SER A 1059 -12.31 9.84 -21.70
N GLN A 1060 -11.09 9.43 -22.06
CA GLN A 1060 -10.83 8.69 -23.31
C GLN A 1060 -11.46 7.30 -23.24
N GLN A 1061 -11.35 6.61 -22.10
CA GLN A 1061 -12.08 5.38 -21.83
C GLN A 1061 -13.60 5.62 -21.95
N MET A 1062 -14.17 6.66 -21.32
CA MET A 1062 -15.58 7.01 -21.41
C MET A 1062 -16.03 7.49 -22.79
N ALA A 1063 -15.21 8.24 -23.55
CA ALA A 1063 -15.55 8.75 -24.87
C ALA A 1063 -15.50 7.65 -25.93
N THR A 1064 -14.60 6.66 -25.79
CA THR A 1064 -14.66 5.42 -26.58
C THR A 1064 -15.90 4.59 -26.26
N ARG A 1065 -16.53 4.77 -25.09
CA ARG A 1065 -17.89 4.26 -24.80
C ARG A 1065 -18.99 5.14 -25.40
N GLN A 1066 -18.94 6.46 -25.22
CA GLN A 1066 -20.00 7.37 -25.67
C GLN A 1066 -20.13 7.43 -27.20
N SER A 1067 -19.03 7.36 -27.95
CA SER A 1067 -19.08 7.26 -29.42
C SER A 1067 -19.71 5.94 -29.91
N ARG A 1068 -19.70 4.90 -29.08
CA ARG A 1068 -20.47 3.66 -29.30
C ARG A 1068 -21.95 3.81 -28.89
N SER A 1069 -22.28 4.71 -27.95
CA SER A 1069 -23.66 4.94 -27.47
C SER A 1069 -24.49 5.94 -28.29
N ALA A 1070 -23.87 6.89 -29.01
CA ALA A 1070 -24.58 7.93 -29.76
C ALA A 1070 -25.37 7.42 -30.97
N ALA A 1071 -25.30 6.12 -31.28
CA ALA A 1071 -26.12 5.45 -32.28
C ALA A 1071 -27.45 4.89 -31.72
N SER A 1072 -27.66 4.89 -30.40
CA SER A 1072 -28.87 4.36 -29.76
C SER A 1072 -29.53 5.40 -28.86
N SER A 1073 -30.77 5.74 -29.16
CA SER A 1073 -31.56 6.76 -28.45
C SER A 1073 -32.18 6.20 -27.17
N GLU A 1074 -31.47 6.22 -26.04
CA GLU A 1074 -32.00 6.44 -24.67
C GLU A 1074 -30.87 6.38 -23.60
N PRO A 1075 -30.96 7.16 -22.49
CA PRO A 1075 -29.87 7.26 -21.50
C PRO A 1075 -29.99 6.16 -20.44
N VAL A 1076 -28.96 5.32 -20.37
CA VAL A 1076 -28.90 4.04 -19.63
C VAL A 1076 -27.64 4.10 -18.74
N ILE A 1077 -27.74 3.84 -17.42
CA ILE A 1077 -26.74 4.10 -16.36
C ILE A 1077 -26.03 2.79 -15.94
N ASP A 1078 -24.79 2.61 -16.41
CA ASP A 1078 -23.93 1.43 -16.23
C ASP A 1078 -23.43 1.20 -14.79
N LEU A 1079 -23.96 0.18 -14.10
CA LEU A 1079 -23.61 -0.17 -12.71
C LEU A 1079 -22.37 -1.10 -12.54
N GLU A 1080 -21.93 -1.85 -13.56
CA GLU A 1080 -20.74 -2.76 -13.49
C GLU A 1080 -19.53 -2.25 -14.27
N ALA A 1081 -19.58 -1.07 -14.89
CA ALA A 1081 -18.37 -0.42 -15.38
C ALA A 1081 -18.32 1.11 -15.19
N ALA A 1082 -19.03 1.60 -14.18
CA ALA A 1082 -18.63 2.84 -13.55
C ALA A 1082 -17.25 2.64 -12.88
N PHE A 1083 -16.17 2.95 -13.60
CA PHE A 1083 -15.00 3.47 -12.89
C PHE A 1083 -15.53 4.57 -11.97
N PRO A 1084 -15.33 4.50 -10.64
CA PRO A 1084 -15.86 5.51 -9.74
C PRO A 1084 -15.45 6.86 -10.32
N LYS A 1085 -16.43 7.69 -10.68
CA LYS A 1085 -16.18 8.95 -11.39
C LYS A 1085 -15.01 9.64 -10.70
N THR A 1086 -13.96 10.01 -11.45
CA THR A 1086 -12.79 10.66 -10.83
C THR A 1086 -13.32 11.83 -10.02
N GLY A 1087 -12.89 11.91 -8.76
CA GLY A 1087 -13.32 12.97 -7.86
C GLY A 1087 -12.96 14.33 -8.45
N ALA A 1088 -13.78 15.33 -8.17
CA ALA A 1088 -13.51 16.68 -8.63
C ALA A 1088 -12.30 17.27 -7.90
N LEU A 1089 -11.36 17.83 -8.66
CA LEU A 1089 -10.23 18.57 -8.11
C LEU A 1089 -10.47 20.07 -8.30
N ARG A 1090 -10.58 20.80 -7.19
CA ARG A 1090 -10.58 22.27 -7.16
C ARG A 1090 -9.36 22.77 -6.41
N VAL A 1091 -8.57 23.63 -7.06
CA VAL A 1091 -7.38 24.25 -6.48
C VAL A 1091 -7.50 25.76 -6.63
N SER A 1092 -7.37 26.48 -5.52
CA SER A 1092 -7.44 27.93 -5.47
C SER A 1092 -6.24 28.52 -4.76
N TYR A 1093 -5.73 29.63 -5.31
CA TYR A 1093 -4.81 30.47 -4.58
C TYR A 1093 -5.57 31.50 -3.75
N PHE A 1094 -5.19 31.63 -2.48
CA PHE A 1094 -5.63 32.74 -1.65
C PHE A 1094 -5.06 34.07 -2.18
N GLN A 1095 -5.88 35.11 -2.16
CA GLN A 1095 -5.51 36.48 -2.46
C GLN A 1095 -6.32 37.47 -1.62
N PRO A 1096 -5.78 38.64 -1.28
CA PRO A 1096 -6.56 39.68 -0.61
C PRO A 1096 -7.75 40.12 -1.47
N ASN A 1097 -8.84 40.54 -0.82
CA ASN A 1097 -10.01 41.07 -1.52
C ASN A 1097 -9.62 42.34 -2.28
N ALA A 1098 -9.96 42.40 -3.57
CA ALA A 1098 -9.54 43.47 -4.47
C ALA A 1098 -10.08 44.85 -4.07
N GLU A 1099 -11.31 44.93 -3.56
CA GLU A 1099 -11.94 46.18 -3.12
C GLU A 1099 -11.32 46.67 -1.80
N ASN A 1100 -11.10 45.77 -0.85
CA ASN A 1100 -10.45 46.12 0.42
C ASN A 1100 -9.01 46.57 0.18
N LYS A 1101 -8.30 45.88 -0.73
CA LYS A 1101 -6.94 46.23 -1.12
C LYS A 1101 -6.87 47.60 -1.81
N SER A 1102 -7.78 47.91 -2.72
CA SER A 1102 -7.80 49.20 -3.42
C SER A 1102 -8.17 50.37 -2.51
N ARG A 1103 -9.02 50.11 -1.50
CA ARG A 1103 -9.38 51.08 -0.46
C ARG A 1103 -8.34 51.20 0.66
N GLY A 1104 -7.28 50.38 0.66
CA GLY A 1104 -6.25 50.40 1.69
C GLY A 1104 -6.76 50.01 3.07
N VAL A 1105 -7.75 49.12 3.15
CA VAL A 1105 -8.33 48.66 4.42
C VAL A 1105 -7.26 47.94 5.25
N LEU A 1106 -7.03 48.41 6.48
CA LEU A 1106 -6.12 47.79 7.43
C LEU A 1106 -6.62 46.39 7.81
N GLU A 1107 -5.70 45.48 8.16
CA GLU A 1107 -6.02 44.10 8.58
C GLU A 1107 -6.77 43.24 7.54
N GLU A 1108 -6.73 43.60 6.26
CA GLU A 1108 -7.13 42.71 5.17
C GLU A 1108 -6.08 41.59 5.00
N PRO A 1109 -6.46 40.31 5.09
CA PRO A 1109 -5.49 39.23 4.99
C PRO A 1109 -4.80 39.13 3.63
N VAL A 1110 -3.48 39.00 3.62
CA VAL A 1110 -2.68 38.91 2.38
C VAL A 1110 -2.34 37.48 1.95
N HIS A 1111 -2.28 36.56 2.90
CA HIS A 1111 -2.02 35.13 2.68
C HIS A 1111 -2.95 34.30 3.56
N SER A 1112 -3.27 33.08 3.13
CA SER A 1112 -3.89 32.08 4.01
C SER A 1112 -2.79 31.40 4.80
N HIS A 1113 -2.85 31.49 6.12
CA HIS A 1113 -2.00 30.75 7.04
C HIS A 1113 -2.81 29.75 7.91
N LEU A 1114 -4.12 29.63 7.69
CA LEU A 1114 -4.95 28.58 8.27
C LEU A 1114 -4.46 27.18 7.87
N LYS A 1115 -4.42 26.25 8.85
CA LYS A 1115 -4.15 24.81 8.66
C LYS A 1115 -5.41 24.05 9.05
N LEU A 1116 -6.17 23.67 8.03
CA LEU A 1116 -7.46 23.02 8.19
C LEU A 1116 -7.57 21.88 7.19
N THR A 1117 -7.89 20.69 7.69
CA THR A 1117 -8.31 19.57 6.85
C THR A 1117 -9.66 19.07 7.31
N ILE A 1118 -10.62 18.98 6.39
CA ILE A 1118 -11.95 18.44 6.65
C ILE A 1118 -12.15 17.22 5.76
N VAL A 1119 -12.63 16.13 6.35
CA VAL A 1119 -12.92 14.88 5.63
C VAL A 1119 -14.37 14.47 5.88
N ASP A 1120 -15.07 14.17 4.79
CA ASP A 1120 -16.44 13.64 4.72
C ASP A 1120 -17.47 14.42 5.56
N SER A 1121 -17.25 15.72 5.73
CA SER A 1121 -18.10 16.61 6.56
C SER A 1121 -18.32 16.14 8.00
N ARG A 1122 -17.38 15.36 8.56
CA ARG A 1122 -17.48 14.80 9.92
C ARG A 1122 -16.19 14.85 10.72
N LEU A 1123 -15.03 14.86 10.05
CA LEU A 1123 -13.73 14.92 10.69
C LEU A 1123 -13.10 16.27 10.38
N THR A 1124 -12.60 16.96 11.40
CA THR A 1124 -11.94 18.27 11.26
C THR A 1124 -10.62 18.27 12.00
N LEU A 1125 -9.53 18.36 11.23
CA LEU A 1125 -8.17 18.50 11.73
C LEU A 1125 -7.76 19.98 11.68
N LEU A 1126 -7.42 20.53 12.84
CA LEU A 1126 -6.88 21.87 13.03
C LEU A 1126 -5.51 21.79 13.71
N GLY A 1127 -4.71 22.85 13.65
CA GLY A 1127 -3.48 22.95 14.43
C GLY A 1127 -2.39 23.75 13.74
N SER A 1128 -1.13 23.38 14.00
CA SER A 1128 0.03 24.08 13.47
C SER A 1128 0.63 23.46 12.20
N GLY A 1129 0.39 22.18 11.93
CA GLY A 1129 1.06 21.43 10.85
C GLY A 1129 0.60 21.83 9.45
N ASN A 1130 1.53 22.30 8.62
CA ASN A 1130 1.27 22.54 7.20
C ASN A 1130 1.37 21.23 6.41
N MET A 1131 0.86 21.25 5.16
CA MET A 1131 1.05 20.15 4.21
C MET A 1131 2.40 20.22 3.46
N ASP A 1132 3.44 20.75 4.11
CA ASP A 1132 4.76 20.94 3.56
C ASP A 1132 5.81 20.02 4.20
N ARG A 1133 6.95 19.92 3.53
CA ARG A 1133 8.02 19.04 3.97
C ARG A 1133 8.63 19.50 5.30
N ALA A 1134 8.59 20.79 5.60
CA ALA A 1134 9.08 21.32 6.87
C ALA A 1134 8.27 20.75 8.04
N SER A 1135 6.94 20.83 7.97
CA SER A 1135 6.04 20.29 9.01
C SER A 1135 6.17 18.77 9.13
N PHE A 1136 6.29 18.06 8.00
CA PHE A 1136 6.36 16.60 7.99
C PHE A 1136 7.70 16.01 8.41
N TYR A 1137 8.82 16.77 8.35
CA TYR A 1137 10.16 16.23 8.60
C TYR A 1137 11.00 17.01 9.62
N THR A 1138 10.88 18.34 9.65
CA THR A 1138 11.85 19.19 10.37
C THR A 1138 11.26 19.83 11.63
N SER A 1139 10.02 20.30 11.56
CA SER A 1139 9.37 21.07 12.64
C SER A 1139 8.60 20.16 13.58
N GLN A 1140 8.52 20.56 14.85
CA GLN A 1140 7.57 19.98 15.78
C GLN A 1140 6.22 20.66 15.63
N GLU A 1141 5.17 19.87 15.59
CA GLU A 1141 3.81 20.34 15.31
C GLU A 1141 2.82 19.84 16.36
N LEU A 1142 1.66 20.46 16.44
CA LEU A 1142 0.53 19.98 17.22
C LEU A 1142 -0.75 20.14 16.41
N GLY A 1143 -1.43 19.01 16.18
CA GLY A 1143 -2.78 18.96 15.63
C GLY A 1143 -3.81 18.58 16.68
N ILE A 1144 -5.06 18.86 16.37
CA ILE A 1144 -6.23 18.41 17.11
C ILE A 1144 -7.29 17.95 16.11
N LEU A 1145 -7.76 16.72 16.26
CA LEU A 1145 -8.76 16.10 15.39
C LEU A 1145 -10.08 15.99 16.13
N PHE A 1146 -11.13 16.59 15.57
CA PHE A 1146 -12.50 16.53 16.06
C PHE A 1146 -13.35 15.61 15.20
N HIS A 1147 -14.23 14.82 15.81
CA HIS A 1147 -15.23 14.03 15.12
C HIS A 1147 -16.65 14.52 15.48
N SER A 1148 -17.15 15.46 14.68
CA SER A 1148 -18.50 16.03 14.82
C SER A 1148 -18.93 16.70 13.53
N SER A 1149 -20.02 16.24 12.93
CA SER A 1149 -20.58 16.84 11.72
C SER A 1149 -21.10 18.27 11.96
N GLU A 1150 -21.60 18.59 13.16
CA GLU A 1150 -22.04 19.95 13.49
C GLU A 1150 -20.86 20.92 13.57
N PHE A 1151 -19.79 20.52 14.28
CA PHE A 1151 -18.57 21.31 14.36
C PHE A 1151 -17.99 21.53 12.96
N THR A 1152 -17.87 20.46 12.17
CA THR A 1152 -17.37 20.52 10.79
C THR A 1152 -18.21 21.44 9.91
N ARG A 1153 -19.55 21.37 9.98
CA ARG A 1153 -20.44 22.24 9.23
C ARG A 1153 -20.21 23.70 9.59
N THR A 1154 -20.12 24.01 10.88
CA THR A 1154 -19.98 25.40 11.37
C THR A 1154 -18.63 26.00 10.95
N VAL A 1155 -17.55 25.24 11.06
CA VAL A 1155 -16.22 25.63 10.56
C VAL A 1155 -16.25 25.84 9.04
N SER A 1156 -16.86 24.91 8.28
CA SER A 1156 -16.92 24.99 6.82
C SER A 1156 -17.64 26.24 6.33
N VAL A 1157 -18.78 26.59 6.94
CA VAL A 1157 -19.55 27.80 6.61
C VAL A 1157 -18.74 29.05 6.90
N ALA A 1158 -18.14 29.14 8.09
CA ALA A 1158 -17.33 30.31 8.47
C ALA A 1158 -16.14 30.51 7.51
N VAL A 1159 -15.46 29.43 7.13
CA VAL A 1159 -14.35 29.47 6.16
C VAL A 1159 -14.84 29.88 4.77
N ALA A 1160 -15.91 29.28 4.26
CA ALA A 1160 -16.47 29.63 2.95
C ALA A 1160 -16.84 31.11 2.87
N ASP A 1161 -17.54 31.64 3.87
CA ASP A 1161 -17.93 33.05 3.95
C ASP A 1161 -16.74 34.01 3.99
N THR A 1162 -15.62 33.56 4.58
CA THR A 1162 -14.40 34.36 4.70
C THR A 1162 -13.62 34.39 3.37
N LEU A 1163 -13.70 33.31 2.60
CA LEU A 1163 -13.03 33.17 1.31
C LEU A 1163 -13.72 33.93 0.16
N VAL A 1164 -14.94 34.41 0.35
CA VAL A 1164 -15.66 35.22 -0.66
C VAL A 1164 -14.82 36.43 -1.07
N GLY A 1165 -14.51 36.51 -2.38
CA GLY A 1165 -13.65 37.56 -2.94
C GLY A 1165 -12.16 37.45 -2.62
N ARG A 1166 -11.73 36.40 -1.89
CA ARG A 1166 -10.34 36.18 -1.45
C ARG A 1166 -9.66 34.94 -2.03
N THR A 1167 -10.26 34.35 -3.05
CA THR A 1167 -9.70 33.21 -3.76
C THR A 1167 -9.64 33.47 -5.25
N ARG A 1168 -8.56 33.05 -5.88
CA ARG A 1168 -8.45 32.92 -7.32
C ARG A 1168 -8.29 31.46 -7.67
N VAL A 1169 -9.26 30.93 -8.38
CA VAL A 1169 -9.22 29.55 -8.90
C VAL A 1169 -7.98 29.40 -9.79
N LEU A 1170 -7.15 28.42 -9.46
CA LEU A 1170 -6.02 27.98 -10.29
C LEU A 1170 -6.46 26.88 -11.24
N PHE A 1171 -7.27 25.95 -10.74
CA PHE A 1171 -7.77 24.81 -11.47
C PHE A 1171 -9.12 24.41 -10.87
N ASP A 1172 -10.08 24.10 -11.71
CA ASP A 1172 -11.38 23.58 -11.29
C ASP A 1172 -11.83 22.59 -12.34
N SER A 1173 -11.89 21.31 -11.97
CA SER A 1173 -12.30 20.25 -12.89
C SER A 1173 -13.74 20.36 -13.36
N HIS A 1174 -14.59 21.16 -12.71
CA HIS A 1174 -15.95 21.42 -13.20
C HIS A 1174 -15.98 22.42 -14.37
N ASN A 1175 -14.95 23.25 -14.52
CA ASN A 1175 -14.86 24.30 -15.53
C ASN A 1175 -13.76 24.03 -16.58
N ALA A 1176 -13.05 22.89 -16.50
CA ALA A 1176 -11.83 22.59 -17.25
C ALA A 1176 -12.03 21.58 -18.38
#